data_AF-A0A8A4TLA8-F1
#
_entry.id   AF-A0A8A4TLA8-F1
#
_cell.length_a   1.000
_cell.length_b   1.000
_cell.length_c   1.000
_cell.angle_alpha   90.00
_cell.angle_beta   90.00
_cell.angle_gamma   90.00
#
_symmetry.space_group_name_H-M   'P 1'
#
loop_
_entity.id
_entity.type
_entity.pdbx_description
1 polymer ?
#
loop_
_entity_poly.entity_id
_entity_poly.type
_entity_poly.pdbx_seq_one_letter_code
_entity_poly.pdbx_strand_id
1 'polypeptide(L)'
;MTAHISPSHPLDRPITSTKSTCCRLFALALCILGLPGLTQSTAPKPGSYVLDLGGHRFDPLEGTPAPHEQVSAKAETGPDLHLVQLQGATRPQWLETLKNNGLHPLRYIAPHAYVVWNERGGEARTASLPFVRWSGPFHSGYRLLPEWRTELERAASAEVVLLVYRAIRAETVGRRLVQLGGTVNQVRKVGRMWHSIRATLPASSMVSAAAIPGVYTLQPVARDGGNRGELTAQIVAGNVNQSDLADPGYAAWLATLGLSGDGIAIASVDTGMDQLHGDLSGRVLPCTGETCGEEKFSHHGTQTAGIAAGDGSQGVLDGDDFNRGLGVAPGASLIEFFYLFKETNLCCRDISLLTREAVRNGAIISNNSWGPSPTPRGYDSDTLEADIAVRDADPEALGDQPLHYVLSIANGNGGTSSQGTPDEGKNLITVGATVAQANTGQQMGTATRDISDRSAHGPCLDGRHLPNLVAPGCYVDSPRTGDTYGFMCGTSAASPHVSGAAALFIERYRAHPDNAGGQDPSPALTKAALLVSATSLAGNQDADGQVMGQPFDSKQGWGRLNLAALLDPGVAVVYFDQETIFRESNVTWRTPMTVDQPGEPVRVMLVWTDAAGHGLGGTTPAWNNDLDLRVRVAGETFSGNQFDENGWTPPGTAPDTRHNTEGVFLETVAGDFDIDVLAVDINSDGLPNLPGFLDQDFAVVCWNCRKRPIFDMIPRANKTTACAADQAHFNLDLLALNGFDQTVTLEVSGLPKGLSAQFDNAQVTPPAAVTLTISQTDAVAPGTYPFSVSAEGGNWSENIALSLELVAEPPPAAHPGEPQPDAQDIHLRPRFTWQAAALAESYRIEVALDAAFEQMVLSESTEDLFFLSNQVLEPDTAYFWRIRPSNACGDGPVGDTSTFRTRTRKPLLLVDDDDDFPDVRAAYTDVLDALHQPYEVWDTQNSTTEPDAGTLAAYELVIWFSGDAVDGVEPKAGPLPTNEAAIVSFLESGGMFWLITQDYVYDLGGPTHDQPTPFMRDYLGLASVNPEVEHERIEGTEAPWAELGSLPLDYPFINFSDDLTATESARVSVVGDQGGAGLVLETETWRTLFWAFPFEAMVFERRVQVMRNLLSSLGFRHDCASVEEFESLFTLWPEPLDVLDLITCEASY
;
A
#
# COMPACT_ATOMS: atom_id res chain seq x y z
N MET A 1 59.00 -33.94 14.77
CA MET A 1 58.82 -33.61 13.35
C MET A 1 57.36 -33.20 13.19
N THR A 2 56.99 -31.96 13.49
CA THR A 2 57.23 -30.65 12.81
C THR A 2 56.05 -30.35 11.86
N ALA A 3 54.96 -29.67 12.25
CA ALA A 3 54.74 -28.40 13.00
C ALA A 3 54.98 -27.16 12.13
N HIS A 4 54.27 -26.04 12.24
CA HIS A 4 53.03 -25.62 12.91
C HIS A 4 52.68 -24.24 12.33
N ILE A 5 51.40 -23.89 12.35
CA ILE A 5 50.85 -22.54 12.16
C ILE A 5 51.01 -21.73 13.47
N SER A 6 51.07 -20.40 13.32
CA SER A 6 50.79 -19.33 14.31
C SER A 6 51.90 -18.94 15.32
N PRO A 7 51.79 -17.82 16.08
CA PRO A 7 50.76 -16.74 16.07
C PRO A 7 51.26 -15.28 16.32
N SER A 8 50.29 -14.34 16.24
CA SER A 8 49.99 -13.19 17.14
C SER A 8 51.01 -12.09 17.45
N HIS A 9 50.59 -10.80 17.35
CA HIS A 9 50.35 -9.87 18.48
C HIS A 9 50.00 -8.41 18.00
N PRO A 10 49.51 -7.48 18.86
CA PRO A 10 48.25 -6.74 18.61
C PRO A 10 48.31 -5.20 18.86
N LEU A 11 47.13 -4.56 18.83
CA LEU A 11 46.61 -3.42 19.64
C LEU A 11 47.45 -2.13 19.81
N ASP A 12 46.92 -0.98 19.35
CA ASP A 12 46.17 0.00 20.17
C ASP A 12 45.98 1.37 19.46
N ARG A 13 44.80 1.98 19.69
CA ARG A 13 44.37 3.33 19.25
C ARG A 13 44.92 4.43 20.20
N PRO A 14 44.48 5.72 20.23
CA PRO A 14 43.80 6.62 19.26
C PRO A 14 44.42 8.06 19.23
N ILE A 15 43.68 9.02 18.62
CA ILE A 15 43.51 10.45 19.01
C ILE A 15 44.15 11.55 18.11
N THR A 16 43.26 12.14 17.30
CA THR A 16 43.00 13.56 16.96
C THR A 16 44.14 14.60 16.88
N SER A 17 44.11 15.48 15.86
CA SER A 17 43.53 16.84 16.02
C SER A 17 43.78 17.78 14.82
N THR A 18 42.71 18.49 14.48
CA THR A 18 42.59 19.93 14.15
C THR A 18 43.05 20.56 12.82
N LYS A 19 42.05 21.29 12.29
CA LYS A 19 41.95 22.29 11.21
C LYS A 19 42.94 23.46 11.31
N SER A 20 43.08 24.17 10.17
CA SER A 20 43.20 25.65 10.00
C SER A 20 44.41 26.03 9.12
N THR A 21 44.47 27.00 8.19
CA THR A 21 43.57 27.89 7.42
C THR A 21 44.49 28.67 6.44
N CYS A 22 43.94 29.16 5.32
CA CYS A 22 44.29 30.39 4.59
C CYS A 22 45.53 30.52 3.65
N CYS A 23 45.17 30.81 2.38
CA CYS A 23 45.49 32.03 1.61
C CYS A 23 46.70 32.12 0.64
N ARG A 24 46.35 32.54 -0.60
CA ARG A 24 47.08 33.38 -1.60
C ARG A 24 48.21 32.70 -2.40
N LEU A 25 48.55 33.04 -3.65
CA LEU A 25 47.99 33.75 -4.83
C LEU A 25 49.12 33.66 -5.89
N PHE A 26 48.73 33.59 -7.18
CA PHE A 26 49.47 34.05 -8.38
C PHE A 26 50.67 33.28 -9.01
N ALA A 27 50.47 33.01 -10.31
CA ALA A 27 51.31 33.40 -11.47
C ALA A 27 52.03 32.31 -12.31
N LEU A 28 51.44 32.09 -13.49
CA LEU A 28 52.00 32.13 -14.85
C LEU A 28 53.38 31.49 -15.20
N ALA A 29 53.29 30.48 -16.09
CA ALA A 29 53.74 30.51 -17.50
C ALA A 29 55.15 30.01 -17.95
N LEU A 30 55.08 29.22 -19.04
CA LEU A 30 56.08 28.87 -20.09
C LEU A 30 57.28 28.00 -19.67
N CYS A 31 57.86 27.06 -20.45
CA CYS A 31 57.52 26.32 -21.69
C CYS A 31 58.75 25.42 -22.04
N ILE A 32 58.55 24.33 -22.82
CA ILE A 32 59.47 23.77 -23.88
C ILE A 32 60.62 22.83 -23.39
N LEU A 33 60.90 21.61 -23.89
CA LEU A 33 60.51 20.67 -24.97
C LEU A 33 60.88 19.27 -24.41
N GLY A 34 60.34 18.09 -24.75
CA GLY A 34 59.68 17.57 -25.93
C GLY A 34 60.18 16.12 -26.10
N LEU A 35 59.30 15.16 -26.39
CA LEU A 35 59.58 13.94 -27.16
C LEU A 35 58.22 13.32 -27.60
N PRO A 36 58.19 12.57 -28.72
CA PRO A 36 57.05 12.48 -29.63
C PRO A 36 56.21 11.20 -29.44
N GLY A 37 54.96 11.26 -29.87
CA GLY A 37 54.17 10.06 -30.12
C GLY A 37 52.68 10.36 -30.24
N LEU A 38 52.10 9.94 -31.36
CA LEU A 38 50.67 9.87 -31.70
C LEU A 38 50.06 11.10 -32.39
N THR A 39 50.47 11.30 -33.64
CA THR A 39 49.48 11.55 -34.69
C THR A 39 48.85 10.22 -35.10
N GLN A 40 47.60 10.00 -34.72
CA GLN A 40 46.64 9.25 -35.53
C GLN A 40 45.24 9.76 -35.17
N SER A 41 44.81 10.80 -35.89
CA SER A 41 43.39 10.97 -36.17
C SER A 41 42.98 9.71 -36.93
N THR A 42 42.40 8.74 -36.23
CA THR A 42 41.75 7.60 -36.87
C THR A 42 40.76 8.17 -37.87
N ALA A 43 40.94 7.86 -39.15
CA ALA A 43 39.95 8.18 -40.16
C ALA A 43 38.58 7.69 -39.65
N PRO A 44 37.53 8.52 -39.72
CA PRO A 44 36.20 8.12 -39.31
C PRO A 44 35.79 6.82 -40.02
N LYS A 45 35.14 5.89 -39.30
CA LYS A 45 34.65 4.64 -39.90
C LYS A 45 33.83 4.94 -41.16
N PRO A 46 33.92 4.13 -42.24
CA PRO A 46 33.04 4.26 -43.40
C PRO A 46 31.56 4.32 -42.93
N GLY A 47 30.82 5.34 -43.35
CA GLY A 47 29.41 5.56 -42.96
C GLY A 47 29.16 6.53 -41.80
N SER A 48 30.20 7.06 -41.13
CA SER A 48 30.06 7.95 -39.95
C SER A 48 29.54 9.38 -40.21
N TYR A 49 29.41 9.79 -41.48
CA TYR A 49 28.87 11.11 -41.89
C TYR A 49 27.71 11.01 -42.89
N VAL A 50 27.16 9.82 -43.05
CA VAL A 50 26.03 9.60 -43.96
C VAL A 50 24.77 10.16 -43.30
N LEU A 51 24.13 11.13 -43.94
CA LEU A 51 22.84 11.66 -43.51
C LEU A 51 21.72 10.79 -44.07
N ASP A 52 20.70 10.55 -43.26
CA ASP A 52 19.43 9.97 -43.70
C ASP A 52 18.33 11.04 -43.54
N LEU A 53 17.88 11.59 -44.67
CA LEU A 53 16.94 12.72 -44.70
C LEU A 53 15.84 12.49 -45.73
N GLY A 54 14.60 12.36 -45.23
CA GLY A 54 13.42 12.24 -46.06
C GLY A 54 13.48 11.04 -47.02
N GLY A 55 13.93 9.87 -46.54
CA GLY A 55 14.03 8.64 -47.33
C GLY A 55 15.25 8.57 -48.27
N HIS A 56 16.22 9.47 -48.11
CA HIS A 56 17.47 9.45 -48.86
C HIS A 56 18.67 9.36 -47.93
N ARG A 57 19.51 8.36 -48.18
CA ARG A 57 20.76 8.13 -47.46
C ARG A 57 21.95 8.56 -48.32
N PHE A 58 22.71 9.57 -47.89
CA PHE A 58 23.82 10.12 -48.67
C PHE A 58 24.93 10.74 -47.81
N ASP A 59 26.16 10.74 -48.31
CA ASP A 59 27.24 11.57 -47.78
C ASP A 59 27.29 12.89 -48.57
N PRO A 60 27.11 14.06 -47.92
CA PRO A 60 27.09 15.34 -48.63
C PRO A 60 28.36 15.70 -49.42
N LEU A 61 29.51 15.08 -49.12
CA LEU A 61 30.75 15.25 -49.89
C LEU A 61 30.84 14.33 -51.12
N GLU A 62 30.14 13.21 -51.11
CA GLU A 62 30.07 12.26 -52.25
C GLU A 62 28.95 12.65 -53.23
N GLY A 63 27.92 13.33 -52.74
CA GLY A 63 26.87 13.96 -53.53
C GLY A 63 25.61 14.22 -52.71
N THR A 64 24.85 15.25 -53.08
CA THR A 64 23.52 15.51 -52.50
C THR A 64 22.44 15.09 -53.48
N PRO A 65 21.66 14.02 -53.19
CA PRO A 65 20.61 13.57 -54.08
C PRO A 65 19.46 14.58 -54.08
N ALA A 66 19.13 15.15 -55.24
CA ALA A 66 17.84 15.79 -55.45
C ALA A 66 16.79 14.68 -55.63
N PRO A 67 15.75 14.58 -54.78
CA PRO A 67 14.83 13.44 -54.78
C PRO A 67 14.05 13.19 -56.09
N HIS A 68 13.98 14.15 -57.01
CA HIS A 68 13.22 14.03 -58.25
C HIS A 68 13.61 15.11 -59.28
N GLU A 69 13.81 14.75 -60.56
CA GLU A 69 14.26 15.67 -61.63
C GLU A 69 13.30 16.86 -61.88
N GLN A 70 12.02 16.75 -61.51
CA GLN A 70 11.01 17.80 -61.68
C GLN A 70 10.82 18.76 -60.48
N VAL A 71 11.59 18.62 -59.38
CA VAL A 71 11.46 19.46 -58.17
C VAL A 71 12.63 20.44 -57.99
N SER A 72 13.40 20.68 -59.05
CA SER A 72 14.43 21.72 -59.09
C SER A 72 13.82 23.11 -59.31
N ALA A 73 12.86 23.52 -58.48
CA ALA A 73 12.59 24.94 -58.33
C ALA A 73 13.88 25.57 -57.81
N LYS A 74 14.53 26.43 -58.62
CA LYS A 74 15.68 27.23 -58.17
C LYS A 74 15.31 27.85 -56.84
N ALA A 75 16.06 27.55 -55.78
CA ALA A 75 15.94 28.26 -54.52
C ALA A 75 15.91 29.76 -54.83
N GLU A 76 14.87 30.46 -54.36
CA GLU A 76 14.81 31.92 -54.52
C GLU A 76 16.11 32.51 -53.96
N THR A 77 16.70 33.48 -54.65
CA THR A 77 17.92 34.14 -54.20
C THR A 77 17.63 34.97 -52.94
N GLY A 78 17.73 34.34 -51.77
CA GLY A 78 17.32 34.93 -50.49
C GLY A 78 17.50 33.99 -49.30
N PRO A 79 17.13 34.45 -48.09
CA PRO A 79 17.23 33.64 -46.89
C PRO A 79 16.30 32.41 -46.93
N ASP A 80 16.84 31.22 -46.67
CA ASP A 80 16.08 29.98 -46.57
C ASP A 80 16.82 28.93 -45.70
N LEU A 81 16.24 27.74 -45.55
CA LEU A 81 16.80 26.63 -44.80
C LEU A 81 17.99 25.98 -45.53
N HIS A 82 19.09 25.79 -44.80
CA HIS A 82 20.28 25.06 -45.24
C HIS A 82 20.58 23.90 -44.28
N LEU A 83 21.39 22.97 -44.74
CA LEU A 83 22.05 21.96 -43.93
C LEU A 83 23.51 22.34 -43.73
N VAL A 84 24.00 22.20 -42.50
CA VAL A 84 25.43 22.32 -42.16
C VAL A 84 25.84 21.06 -41.44
N GLN A 85 26.77 20.29 -42.02
CA GLN A 85 27.39 19.15 -41.36
C GLN A 85 28.76 19.56 -40.80
N LEU A 86 29.02 19.18 -39.55
CA LEU A 86 30.23 19.49 -38.79
C LEU A 86 31.23 18.33 -38.91
N GLN A 87 32.52 18.61 -38.69
CA GLN A 87 33.60 17.61 -38.74
C GLN A 87 33.65 16.65 -37.54
N GLY A 88 32.61 16.63 -36.69
CA GLY A 88 32.53 15.77 -35.52
C GLY A 88 31.52 16.27 -34.49
N ALA A 89 31.61 15.74 -33.26
CA ALA A 89 30.71 16.09 -32.16
C ALA A 89 30.61 17.60 -31.93
N THR A 90 29.37 18.09 -31.82
CA THR A 90 29.07 19.52 -31.75
C THR A 90 29.70 20.17 -30.51
N ARG A 91 30.27 21.36 -30.70
CA ARG A 91 30.75 22.23 -29.61
C ARG A 91 29.91 23.51 -29.57
N PRO A 92 29.55 24.03 -28.38
CA PRO A 92 28.74 25.25 -28.27
C PRO A 92 29.29 26.44 -29.06
N GLN A 93 30.62 26.63 -29.02
CA GLN A 93 31.34 27.70 -29.73
C GLN A 93 31.18 27.62 -31.26
N TRP A 94 31.02 26.40 -31.81
CA TRP A 94 30.80 26.22 -33.25
C TRP A 94 29.42 26.71 -33.66
N LEU A 95 28.39 26.39 -32.87
CA LEU A 95 27.03 26.86 -33.11
C LEU A 95 26.90 28.38 -32.99
N GLU A 96 27.59 28.98 -32.01
CA GLU A 96 27.65 30.42 -31.85
C GLU A 96 28.38 31.10 -33.03
N THR A 97 29.48 30.49 -33.50
CA THR A 97 30.21 30.97 -34.68
C THR A 97 29.35 30.87 -35.95
N LEU A 98 28.60 29.77 -36.14
CA LEU A 98 27.64 29.65 -37.25
C LEU A 98 26.60 30.76 -37.19
N LYS A 99 26.00 30.99 -36.00
CA LYS A 99 25.00 32.03 -35.77
C LYS A 99 25.53 33.42 -36.09
N ASN A 100 26.74 33.75 -35.61
CA ASN A 100 27.41 35.04 -35.86
C ASN A 100 27.75 35.27 -37.34
N ASN A 101 27.91 34.19 -38.11
CA ASN A 101 28.13 34.27 -39.55
C ASN A 101 26.82 34.26 -40.37
N GLY A 102 25.66 34.24 -39.72
CA GLY A 102 24.34 34.29 -40.37
C GLY A 102 23.76 32.92 -40.71
N LEU A 103 24.25 31.83 -40.09
CA LEU A 103 23.62 30.51 -40.12
C LEU A 103 23.05 30.19 -38.73
N HIS A 104 21.74 30.39 -38.53
CA HIS A 104 21.12 30.16 -37.23
C HIS A 104 20.69 28.72 -37.06
N PRO A 105 21.27 27.94 -36.13
CA PRO A 105 20.89 26.55 -35.94
C PRO A 105 19.45 26.41 -35.47
N LEU A 106 18.66 25.58 -36.16
CA LEU A 106 17.25 25.34 -35.85
C LEU A 106 17.03 23.95 -35.26
N ARG A 107 17.59 22.92 -35.91
CA ARG A 107 17.45 21.51 -35.49
C ARG A 107 18.70 20.72 -35.82
N TYR A 108 19.12 19.87 -34.88
CA TYR A 108 20.18 18.88 -35.11
C TYR A 108 19.63 17.71 -35.95
N ILE A 109 20.46 17.20 -36.86
CA ILE A 109 20.26 15.98 -37.64
C ILE A 109 21.52 15.13 -37.46
N ALA A 110 21.35 13.90 -37.00
CA ALA A 110 22.48 12.99 -36.87
C ALA A 110 22.94 12.46 -38.24
N PRO A 111 24.23 12.14 -38.40
CA PRO A 111 25.35 12.51 -37.53
C PRO A 111 25.88 13.93 -37.85
N HIS A 112 26.12 14.71 -36.79
CA HIS A 112 26.88 15.97 -36.79
C HIS A 112 26.32 17.09 -37.68
N ALA A 113 25.06 17.05 -38.10
CA ALA A 113 24.46 18.08 -38.97
C ALA A 113 23.39 18.93 -38.27
N TYR A 114 23.13 20.11 -38.82
CA TYR A 114 22.04 20.98 -38.39
C TYR A 114 21.28 21.49 -39.60
N VAL A 115 19.95 21.52 -39.51
CA VAL A 115 19.15 22.47 -40.29
C VAL A 115 19.36 23.85 -39.69
N VAL A 116 19.76 24.80 -40.52
CA VAL A 116 20.02 26.18 -40.14
C VAL A 116 19.16 27.12 -40.98
N TRP A 117 18.81 28.28 -40.41
CA TRP A 117 18.33 29.41 -41.19
C TRP A 117 19.53 30.15 -41.78
N ASN A 118 19.67 30.13 -43.11
CA ASN A 118 20.72 30.83 -43.82
C ASN A 118 20.26 32.25 -44.14
N GLU A 119 20.85 33.24 -43.49
CA GLU A 119 20.70 34.63 -43.90
C GLU A 119 21.47 34.90 -45.20
N ARG A 120 21.23 36.06 -45.81
CA ARG A 120 21.90 36.42 -47.07
C ARG A 120 23.44 36.38 -46.91
N GLY A 121 24.08 35.50 -47.68
CA GLY A 121 25.52 35.28 -47.68
C GLY A 121 26.07 34.52 -46.47
N GLY A 122 25.23 33.94 -45.62
CA GLY A 122 25.67 33.18 -44.43
C GLY A 122 26.50 31.95 -44.79
N GLU A 123 25.98 31.15 -45.71
CA GLU A 123 26.68 29.98 -46.26
C GLU A 123 28.08 30.31 -46.78
N ALA A 124 28.23 31.39 -47.56
CA ALA A 124 29.54 31.79 -48.11
C ALA A 124 30.55 32.18 -47.01
N ARG A 125 30.07 32.75 -45.90
CA ARG A 125 30.90 33.11 -44.74
C ARG A 125 31.28 31.90 -43.89
N THR A 126 30.47 30.84 -43.90
CA THR A 126 30.68 29.64 -43.09
C THR A 126 31.34 28.48 -43.83
N ALA A 127 31.32 28.46 -45.16
CA ALA A 127 31.85 27.37 -45.98
C ALA A 127 33.34 27.10 -45.79
N SER A 128 34.11 28.10 -45.34
CA SER A 128 35.55 27.99 -45.06
C SER A 128 35.89 27.73 -43.59
N LEU A 129 34.89 27.59 -42.71
CA LEU A 129 35.14 27.37 -41.29
C LEU A 129 35.73 25.96 -41.06
N PRO A 130 36.80 25.83 -40.26
CA PRO A 130 37.57 24.59 -40.15
C PRO A 130 36.79 23.44 -39.51
N PHE A 131 35.70 23.72 -38.80
CA PHE A 131 34.83 22.72 -38.19
C PHE A 131 33.58 22.39 -39.03
N VAL A 132 33.35 23.09 -40.14
CA VAL A 132 32.29 22.79 -41.10
C VAL A 132 32.84 21.76 -42.09
N ARG A 133 32.20 20.60 -42.14
CA ARG A 133 32.50 19.53 -43.10
C ARG A 133 31.84 19.82 -44.45
N TRP A 134 30.59 20.26 -44.40
CA TRP A 134 29.79 20.54 -45.59
C TRP A 134 28.65 21.50 -45.25
N SER A 135 28.24 22.31 -46.22
CA SER A 135 27.06 23.17 -46.14
C SER A 135 26.37 23.20 -47.50
N GLY A 136 25.05 23.18 -47.50
CA GLY A 136 24.25 23.27 -48.73
C GLY A 136 22.77 23.47 -48.47
N PRO A 137 21.95 23.64 -49.52
CA PRO A 137 20.53 23.92 -49.37
C PRO A 137 19.75 22.74 -48.77
N PHE A 138 18.77 23.03 -47.91
CA PHE A 138 17.78 22.05 -47.47
C PHE A 138 16.67 21.95 -48.52
N HIS A 139 16.85 21.06 -49.50
CA HIS A 139 15.98 20.97 -50.67
C HIS A 139 14.51 20.71 -50.33
N SER A 140 13.60 21.27 -51.14
CA SER A 140 12.15 21.10 -51.00
C SER A 140 11.70 19.64 -51.08
N GLY A 141 12.44 18.79 -51.78
CA GLY A 141 12.19 17.35 -51.80
C GLY A 141 12.24 16.71 -50.41
N TYR A 142 13.11 17.16 -49.50
CA TYR A 142 13.17 16.66 -48.12
C TYR A 142 12.03 17.19 -47.22
N ARG A 143 11.31 18.22 -47.68
CA ARG A 143 10.23 18.89 -46.92
C ARG A 143 8.88 18.17 -47.09
N LEU A 144 8.80 17.26 -48.07
CA LEU A 144 7.67 16.37 -48.35
C LEU A 144 8.01 14.93 -47.95
N LEU A 145 7.01 14.20 -47.46
CA LEU A 145 7.12 12.77 -47.17
C LEU A 145 7.38 11.97 -48.47
N PRO A 146 8.23 10.92 -48.44
CA PRO A 146 8.59 10.12 -49.62
C PRO A 146 7.40 9.61 -50.44
N GLU A 147 6.41 9.03 -49.77
CA GLU A 147 5.18 8.47 -50.35
C GLU A 147 4.33 9.54 -51.05
N TRP A 148 4.35 10.77 -50.54
CA TRP A 148 3.66 11.92 -51.10
C TRP A 148 4.45 12.63 -52.20
N ARG A 149 5.62 12.15 -52.62
CA ARG A 149 6.28 12.68 -53.83
C ARG A 149 5.68 12.09 -55.10
N THR A 150 5.11 10.88 -55.00
CA THR A 150 4.50 10.12 -56.10
C THR A 150 2.97 10.23 -56.15
N GLU A 151 2.29 10.43 -55.01
CA GLU A 151 0.82 10.53 -54.96
C GLU A 151 0.23 11.86 -55.46
N LEU A 152 1.07 12.89 -55.61
CA LEU A 152 0.67 14.22 -56.09
C LEU A 152 0.06 14.23 -57.50
N GLU A 153 0.27 13.18 -58.28
CA GLU A 153 -0.33 13.03 -59.60
C GLU A 153 -1.79 12.51 -59.56
N ARG A 154 -2.27 12.00 -58.40
CA ARG A 154 -3.56 11.29 -58.29
C ARG A 154 -4.68 12.08 -57.61
N ALA A 155 -4.40 13.15 -56.87
CA ALA A 155 -5.41 13.96 -56.16
C ALA A 155 -5.71 15.29 -56.86
N ALA A 156 -6.97 15.76 -56.85
CA ALA A 156 -7.34 17.08 -57.41
C ALA A 156 -6.89 18.25 -56.51
N SER A 157 -7.06 18.10 -55.19
CA SER A 157 -6.58 19.01 -54.14
C SER A 157 -6.53 18.27 -52.81
N ALA A 158 -5.60 18.59 -51.93
CA ALA A 158 -5.52 18.04 -50.58
C ALA A 158 -5.39 19.14 -49.54
N GLU A 159 -5.93 18.89 -48.35
CA GLU A 159 -5.63 19.72 -47.19
C GLU A 159 -4.26 19.32 -46.63
N VAL A 160 -3.48 20.31 -46.23
CA VAL A 160 -2.09 20.16 -45.79
C VAL A 160 -1.81 21.03 -44.57
N VAL A 161 -0.80 20.65 -43.80
CA VAL A 161 -0.19 21.43 -42.74
C VAL A 161 1.25 21.73 -43.13
N LEU A 162 1.62 23.01 -43.07
CA LEU A 162 2.99 23.50 -43.27
C LEU A 162 3.56 23.96 -41.95
N LEU A 163 4.74 23.47 -41.58
CA LEU A 163 5.54 24.06 -40.50
C LEU A 163 6.49 25.10 -41.09
N VAL A 164 6.42 26.34 -40.61
CA VAL A 164 7.13 27.49 -41.18
C VAL A 164 7.98 28.17 -40.12
N TYR A 165 9.26 28.42 -40.40
CA TYR A 165 10.15 29.12 -39.49
C TYR A 165 9.69 30.57 -39.25
N ARG A 166 9.63 30.99 -37.98
CA ARG A 166 9.02 32.27 -37.56
C ARG A 166 9.77 33.52 -38.01
N ALA A 167 11.00 33.40 -38.51
CA ALA A 167 11.65 34.54 -39.18
C ALA A 167 10.87 34.99 -40.43
N ILE A 168 10.05 34.11 -41.02
CA ILE A 168 9.10 34.45 -42.07
C ILE A 168 7.70 34.62 -41.45
N ARG A 169 7.07 35.76 -41.75
CA ARG A 169 5.69 36.06 -41.33
C ARG A 169 4.73 35.08 -42.01
N ALA A 170 3.82 34.49 -41.22
CA ALA A 170 2.86 33.50 -41.72
C ALA A 170 1.96 34.06 -42.84
N GLU A 171 1.64 35.35 -42.80
CA GLU A 171 0.84 36.05 -43.82
C GLU A 171 1.57 36.13 -45.18
N THR A 172 2.91 36.13 -45.17
CA THR A 172 3.71 36.10 -46.40
C THR A 172 3.64 34.72 -47.06
N VAL A 173 3.75 33.66 -46.26
CA VAL A 173 3.58 32.28 -46.76
C VAL A 173 2.14 32.05 -47.20
N GLY A 174 1.16 32.49 -46.40
CA GLY A 174 -0.26 32.37 -46.73
C GLY A 174 -0.63 33.01 -48.08
N ARG A 175 -0.12 34.21 -48.39
CA ARG A 175 -0.34 34.84 -49.71
C ARG A 175 0.24 34.04 -50.87
N ARG A 176 1.40 33.41 -50.68
CA ARG A 176 2.02 32.54 -51.70
C ARG A 176 1.21 31.25 -51.90
N LEU A 177 0.70 30.66 -50.84
CA LEU A 177 -0.20 29.50 -50.92
C LEU A 177 -1.48 29.83 -51.70
N VAL A 178 -2.04 31.04 -51.50
CA VAL A 178 -3.20 31.52 -52.27
C VAL A 178 -2.85 31.74 -53.75
N GLN A 179 -1.66 32.28 -54.06
CA GLN A 179 -1.20 32.44 -55.44
C GLN A 179 -1.00 31.10 -56.17
N LEU A 180 -0.69 30.05 -55.41
CA LEU A 180 -0.60 28.67 -55.89
C LEU A 180 -1.98 28.00 -56.02
N GLY A 181 -3.07 28.76 -55.99
CA GLY A 181 -4.43 28.25 -56.16
C GLY A 181 -4.99 27.54 -54.92
N GLY A 182 -4.34 27.71 -53.76
CA GLY A 182 -4.80 27.16 -52.49
C GLY A 182 -5.61 28.13 -51.64
N THR A 183 -6.12 27.64 -50.52
CA THR A 183 -6.78 28.44 -49.48
C THR A 183 -6.09 28.20 -48.15
N VAL A 184 -5.88 29.26 -47.37
CA VAL A 184 -5.34 29.12 -46.01
C VAL A 184 -6.51 28.93 -45.06
N ASN A 185 -6.59 27.76 -44.43
CA ASN A 185 -7.66 27.41 -43.51
C ASN A 185 -7.36 27.89 -42.08
N GLN A 186 -6.09 27.80 -41.65
CA GLN A 186 -5.71 28.13 -40.28
C GLN A 186 -4.23 28.51 -40.16
N VAL A 187 -3.92 29.41 -39.24
CA VAL A 187 -2.54 29.75 -38.84
C VAL A 187 -2.44 29.71 -37.32
N ARG A 188 -1.47 28.96 -36.78
CA ARG A 188 -1.16 28.87 -35.35
C ARG A 188 0.32 29.13 -35.11
N LYS A 189 0.67 29.64 -33.92
CA LYS A 189 2.07 29.70 -33.46
C LYS A 189 2.40 28.38 -32.76
N VAL A 190 3.52 27.76 -33.09
CA VAL A 190 4.00 26.50 -32.50
C VAL A 190 5.36 26.75 -31.85
N GLY A 191 5.34 26.92 -30.53
CA GLY A 191 6.51 27.28 -29.74
C GLY A 191 7.18 28.59 -30.19
N ARG A 192 8.46 28.75 -29.82
CA ARG A 192 9.22 29.99 -30.10
C ARG A 192 9.72 30.10 -31.54
N MET A 193 9.78 29.00 -32.30
CA MET A 193 10.45 28.94 -33.60
C MET A 193 9.53 28.74 -34.81
N TRP A 194 8.29 28.26 -34.64
CA TRP A 194 7.48 27.83 -35.79
C TRP A 194 6.08 28.48 -35.85
N HIS A 195 5.58 28.68 -37.07
CA HIS A 195 4.16 28.81 -37.38
C HIS A 195 3.70 27.46 -37.96
N SER A 196 2.49 27.02 -37.63
CA SER A 196 1.77 25.98 -38.36
C SER A 196 0.71 26.63 -39.23
N ILE A 197 0.70 26.32 -40.52
CA ILE A 197 -0.27 26.86 -41.48
C ILE A 197 -1.00 25.67 -42.11
N ARG A 198 -2.30 25.56 -41.83
CA ARG A 198 -3.19 24.60 -42.49
C ARG A 198 -3.77 25.24 -43.74
N ALA A 199 -3.67 24.57 -44.88
CA ALA A 199 -4.10 25.08 -46.17
C ALA A 199 -4.69 23.95 -47.04
N THR A 200 -5.66 24.25 -47.90
CA THR A 200 -6.08 23.35 -48.97
C THR A 200 -5.34 23.76 -50.23
N LEU A 201 -4.61 22.84 -50.85
CA LEU A 201 -3.78 23.10 -52.02
C LEU A 201 -4.13 22.15 -53.17
N PRO A 202 -4.13 22.63 -54.43
CA PRO A 202 -4.13 21.75 -55.60
C PRO A 202 -2.89 20.84 -55.57
N ALA A 203 -3.03 19.56 -55.93
CA ALA A 203 -1.90 18.63 -55.86
C ALA A 203 -0.73 19.05 -56.78
N SER A 204 -1.04 19.67 -57.91
CA SER A 204 -0.07 20.27 -58.84
C SER A 204 0.80 21.38 -58.23
N SER A 205 0.40 21.94 -57.08
CA SER A 205 1.06 23.07 -56.43
C SER A 205 1.84 22.70 -55.17
N MET A 206 1.79 21.44 -54.73
CA MET A 206 2.41 20.98 -53.48
C MET A 206 3.94 21.10 -53.46
N VAL A 207 4.57 20.77 -54.59
CA VAL A 207 6.02 20.93 -54.78
C VAL A 207 6.43 22.40 -54.66
N SER A 208 5.68 23.28 -55.32
CA SER A 208 5.91 24.73 -55.30
C SER A 208 5.63 25.32 -53.92
N ALA A 209 4.67 24.78 -53.18
CA ALA A 209 4.35 25.18 -51.81
C ALA A 209 5.44 24.75 -50.81
N ALA A 210 5.98 23.54 -50.94
CA ALA A 210 7.11 23.06 -50.15
C ALA A 210 8.40 23.88 -50.41
N ALA A 211 8.54 24.46 -51.61
CA ALA A 211 9.66 25.33 -51.98
C ALA A 211 9.55 26.77 -51.48
N ILE A 212 8.48 27.15 -50.78
CA ILE A 212 8.36 28.49 -50.20
C ILE A 212 9.44 28.68 -49.11
N PRO A 213 10.21 29.79 -49.12
CA PRO A 213 11.25 30.02 -48.14
C PRO A 213 10.72 29.98 -46.70
N GLY A 214 11.46 29.28 -45.83
CA GLY A 214 11.11 29.07 -44.43
C GLY A 214 10.10 27.95 -44.16
N VAL A 215 9.49 27.32 -45.19
CA VAL A 215 8.76 26.07 -44.99
C VAL A 215 9.76 24.98 -44.62
N TYR A 216 9.58 24.37 -43.45
CA TYR A 216 10.40 23.27 -42.95
C TYR A 216 9.83 21.92 -43.39
N THR A 217 8.51 21.76 -43.33
CA THR A 217 7.81 20.60 -43.87
C THR A 217 6.42 21.00 -44.36
N LEU A 218 5.93 20.29 -45.37
CA LEU A 218 4.56 20.32 -45.87
C LEU A 218 4.05 18.88 -45.85
N GLN A 219 2.96 18.64 -45.11
CA GLN A 219 2.36 17.32 -44.97
C GLN A 219 0.88 17.42 -45.26
N PRO A 220 0.26 16.46 -45.95
CA PRO A 220 -1.19 16.39 -46.03
C PRO A 220 -1.77 16.16 -44.64
N VAL A 221 -2.94 16.75 -44.43
CA VAL A 221 -3.87 16.30 -43.43
C VAL A 221 -4.39 14.97 -43.94
N ALA A 222 -4.00 13.87 -43.31
CA ALA A 222 -4.57 12.55 -43.60
C ALA A 222 -6.11 12.66 -43.53
N ARG A 223 -6.80 12.24 -44.60
CA ARG A 223 -8.26 12.25 -44.69
C ARG A 223 -8.85 10.84 -44.82
N ASP A 224 -8.00 9.84 -44.67
CA ASP A 224 -8.22 8.43 -44.86
C ASP A 224 -7.52 7.66 -43.73
N GLY A 225 -7.91 8.01 -42.51
CA GLY A 225 -7.89 7.09 -41.38
C GLY A 225 -9.30 6.59 -41.18
N GLY A 226 -9.54 5.30 -41.35
CA GLY A 226 -10.63 4.61 -40.68
C GLY A 226 -10.39 4.73 -39.18
N ASN A 227 -10.85 5.83 -38.59
CA ASN A 227 -11.07 5.97 -37.16
C ASN A 227 -11.61 4.64 -36.59
N ARG A 228 -11.23 4.10 -35.43
CA ARG A 228 -11.86 2.89 -34.82
C ARG A 228 -11.55 2.80 -33.33
N GLY A 229 -12.26 3.55 -32.49
CA GLY A 229 -11.99 3.63 -31.04
C GLY A 229 -12.47 2.41 -30.26
N GLU A 230 -13.77 2.12 -30.33
CA GLU A 230 -14.41 0.93 -29.74
C GLU A 230 -13.81 -0.39 -30.27
N LEU A 231 -13.15 -0.39 -31.44
CA LEU A 231 -12.49 -1.57 -31.99
C LEU A 231 -11.55 -2.22 -30.99
N THR A 232 -10.74 -1.44 -30.27
CA THR A 232 -9.75 -2.01 -29.37
C THR A 232 -10.39 -2.60 -28.12
N ALA A 233 -11.51 -2.02 -27.65
CA ALA A 233 -12.37 -2.62 -26.64
C ALA A 233 -12.96 -3.96 -27.12
N GLN A 234 -13.38 -4.06 -28.38
CA GLN A 234 -13.85 -5.32 -28.97
C GLN A 234 -12.74 -6.36 -29.11
N ILE A 235 -11.52 -5.96 -29.45
CA ILE A 235 -10.35 -6.86 -29.52
C ILE A 235 -10.06 -7.47 -28.14
N VAL A 236 -10.03 -6.66 -27.07
CA VAL A 236 -9.79 -7.18 -25.71
C VAL A 236 -11.00 -7.92 -25.14
N ALA A 237 -12.22 -7.62 -25.59
CA ALA A 237 -13.41 -8.43 -25.32
C ALA A 237 -13.40 -9.78 -26.02
N GLY A 238 -12.51 -10.01 -26.99
CA GLY A 238 -12.55 -11.20 -27.84
C GLY A 238 -13.77 -11.23 -28.79
N ASN A 239 -14.46 -10.10 -28.96
CA ASN A 239 -15.62 -9.94 -29.84
C ASN A 239 -15.17 -9.78 -31.29
N VAL A 240 -14.51 -10.81 -31.81
CA VAL A 240 -14.01 -10.90 -33.17
C VAL A 240 -14.59 -12.13 -33.88
N ASN A 241 -14.80 -12.02 -35.19
CA ASN A 241 -15.25 -13.14 -36.00
C ASN A 241 -14.11 -14.14 -36.29
N GLN A 242 -14.40 -15.20 -37.05
CA GLN A 242 -13.44 -16.27 -37.37
C GLN A 242 -12.18 -15.80 -38.12
N SER A 243 -12.17 -14.57 -38.66
CA SER A 243 -11.02 -13.95 -39.31
C SER A 243 -10.28 -12.95 -38.41
N ASP A 244 -10.57 -12.95 -37.09
CA ASP A 244 -10.09 -11.97 -36.11
C ASP A 244 -10.46 -10.51 -36.47
N LEU A 245 -11.61 -10.33 -37.12
CA LEU A 245 -12.17 -9.00 -37.37
C LEU A 245 -13.25 -8.69 -36.34
N ALA A 246 -13.16 -7.55 -35.67
CA ALA A 246 -14.16 -7.06 -34.73
C ALA A 246 -15.33 -6.39 -35.47
N ASP A 247 -16.49 -6.43 -34.82
CA ASP A 247 -17.72 -5.72 -35.18
C ASP A 247 -18.08 -4.73 -34.05
N PRO A 248 -18.78 -3.60 -34.30
CA PRO A 248 -19.24 -2.71 -33.23
C PRO A 248 -20.27 -3.38 -32.29
N GLY A 249 -20.47 -2.83 -31.09
CA GLY A 249 -21.41 -3.32 -30.09
C GLY A 249 -20.84 -3.59 -28.69
N TYR A 250 -19.67 -3.04 -28.34
CA TYR A 250 -19.00 -3.27 -27.06
C TYR A 250 -19.85 -2.86 -25.88
N ALA A 251 -20.44 -1.65 -25.92
CA ALA A 251 -21.31 -1.16 -24.85
C ALA A 251 -22.54 -2.06 -24.64
N ALA A 252 -23.08 -2.64 -25.71
CA ALA A 252 -24.20 -3.57 -25.62
C ALA A 252 -23.77 -4.90 -25.00
N TRP A 253 -22.60 -5.43 -25.36
CA TRP A 253 -22.01 -6.62 -24.73
C TRP A 253 -21.77 -6.39 -23.24
N LEU A 254 -21.15 -5.26 -22.87
CA LEU A 254 -20.86 -4.93 -21.48
C LEU A 254 -22.15 -4.79 -20.64
N ALA A 255 -23.21 -4.21 -21.22
CA ALA A 255 -24.52 -4.15 -20.60
C ALA A 255 -25.15 -5.55 -20.36
N THR A 256 -24.80 -6.59 -21.14
CA THR A 256 -25.26 -7.96 -20.86
C THR A 256 -24.61 -8.55 -19.61
N LEU A 257 -23.40 -8.09 -19.27
CA LEU A 257 -22.69 -8.46 -18.05
C LEU A 257 -23.14 -7.63 -16.84
N GLY A 258 -23.86 -6.53 -17.08
CA GLY A 258 -24.27 -5.60 -16.03
C GLY A 258 -23.11 -4.82 -15.41
N LEU A 259 -21.99 -4.68 -16.15
CA LEU A 259 -20.78 -3.98 -15.70
C LEU A 259 -20.59 -2.69 -16.50
N SER A 260 -19.81 -1.76 -15.95
CA SER A 260 -19.34 -0.58 -16.68
C SER A 260 -18.05 0.03 -16.10
N GLY A 261 -17.64 -0.40 -14.91
CA GLY A 261 -16.61 0.21 -14.08
C GLY A 261 -17.19 1.20 -13.07
N ASP A 262 -18.51 1.15 -12.83
CA ASP A 262 -19.18 2.08 -11.94
C ASP A 262 -18.65 1.98 -10.50
N GLY A 263 -18.53 3.12 -9.82
CA GLY A 263 -17.98 3.18 -8.47
C GLY A 263 -16.47 2.89 -8.37
N ILE A 264 -15.73 2.86 -9.49
CA ILE A 264 -14.27 2.75 -9.54
C ILE A 264 -13.66 4.06 -10.04
N ALA A 265 -12.69 4.60 -9.30
CA ALA A 265 -11.93 5.78 -9.71
C ALA A 265 -10.52 5.39 -10.17
N ILE A 266 -10.14 5.87 -11.35
CA ILE A 266 -8.83 5.69 -11.97
C ILE A 266 -8.07 7.02 -11.90
N ALA A 267 -6.93 7.01 -11.22
CA ALA A 267 -5.94 8.08 -11.32
C ALA A 267 -5.32 8.04 -12.73
N SER A 268 -5.62 9.06 -13.53
CA SER A 268 -5.03 9.29 -14.83
C SER A 268 -3.79 10.14 -14.67
N VAL A 269 -2.64 9.48 -14.49
CA VAL A 269 -1.34 10.15 -14.28
C VAL A 269 -0.66 10.35 -15.63
N ASP A 270 -0.69 11.57 -16.16
CA ASP A 270 -0.15 11.89 -17.49
C ASP A 270 0.21 13.38 -17.62
N THR A 271 0.61 13.80 -18.80
CA THR A 271 0.89 15.18 -19.23
C THR A 271 -0.33 16.12 -19.26
N GLY A 272 -1.47 15.69 -18.70
CA GLY A 272 -2.73 16.43 -18.63
C GLY A 272 -3.84 15.88 -19.54
N MET A 273 -5.08 16.04 -19.12
CA MET A 273 -6.32 15.50 -19.67
C MET A 273 -7.29 16.64 -20.01
N ASP A 274 -7.85 16.64 -21.23
CA ASP A 274 -8.93 17.55 -21.57
C ASP A 274 -10.23 17.13 -20.88
N GLN A 275 -10.40 17.58 -19.64
CA GLN A 275 -11.55 17.26 -18.80
C GLN A 275 -12.89 17.73 -19.40
N LEU A 276 -12.86 18.66 -20.37
CA LEU A 276 -14.04 19.20 -21.02
C LEU A 276 -14.42 18.43 -22.29
N HIS A 277 -13.62 17.45 -22.70
CA HIS A 277 -13.97 16.58 -23.82
C HIS A 277 -15.31 15.89 -23.55
N GLY A 278 -16.23 15.90 -24.51
CA GLY A 278 -17.59 15.39 -24.26
C GLY A 278 -17.64 13.94 -23.77
N ASP A 279 -16.77 13.07 -24.29
CA ASP A 279 -16.67 11.68 -23.86
C ASP A 279 -15.98 11.46 -22.49
N LEU A 280 -15.42 12.51 -21.87
CA LEU A 280 -14.72 12.44 -20.58
C LEU A 280 -15.40 13.27 -19.49
N SER A 281 -16.02 14.40 -19.84
CA SER A 281 -16.52 15.40 -18.89
C SER A 281 -17.51 14.88 -17.85
N GLY A 282 -18.27 13.82 -18.18
CA GLY A 282 -19.18 13.15 -17.25
C GLY A 282 -18.51 12.20 -16.26
N ARG A 283 -17.19 11.97 -16.38
CA ARG A 283 -16.41 10.98 -15.62
C ARG A 283 -15.35 11.61 -14.73
N VAL A 284 -15.04 12.89 -14.91
CA VAL A 284 -13.94 13.52 -14.17
C VAL A 284 -14.38 13.89 -12.76
N LEU A 285 -13.69 13.35 -11.76
CA LEU A 285 -13.82 13.72 -10.37
C LEU A 285 -12.86 14.88 -10.03
N PRO A 286 -13.19 15.72 -9.03
CA PRO A 286 -12.29 16.75 -8.56
C PRO A 286 -11.00 16.15 -8.00
N CYS A 287 -9.90 16.87 -8.18
CA CYS A 287 -8.60 16.53 -7.60
C CYS A 287 -8.18 17.61 -6.61
N THR A 288 -7.60 17.19 -5.49
CA THR A 288 -6.98 18.05 -4.47
C THR A 288 -5.54 17.61 -4.21
N GLY A 289 -4.60 18.56 -4.18
CA GLY A 289 -3.18 18.27 -4.02
C GLY A 289 -2.27 19.01 -5.00
N GLU A 290 -0.96 18.90 -4.79
CA GLU A 290 0.08 19.56 -5.59
C GLU A 290 0.28 18.92 -6.98
N THR A 291 -0.15 17.68 -7.14
CA THR A 291 0.01 16.92 -8.38
C THR A 291 -1.21 17.00 -9.29
N CYS A 292 -2.28 17.66 -8.86
CA CYS A 292 -3.47 17.87 -9.70
C CYS A 292 -3.16 18.69 -10.96
N GLY A 293 -3.87 18.40 -12.05
CA GLY A 293 -3.57 18.96 -13.37
C GLY A 293 -3.86 20.45 -13.57
N GLU A 294 -4.62 21.11 -12.70
CA GLU A 294 -4.95 22.56 -12.79
C GLU A 294 -5.34 23.02 -14.22
N GLU A 295 -6.23 22.30 -14.91
CA GLU A 295 -6.65 22.56 -16.30
C GLU A 295 -5.57 22.34 -17.39
N LYS A 296 -4.43 21.72 -17.06
CA LYS A 296 -3.43 21.32 -18.07
C LYS A 296 -4.00 20.17 -18.90
N PHE A 297 -3.91 20.26 -20.22
CA PHE A 297 -4.35 19.16 -21.08
C PHE A 297 -3.40 18.90 -22.24
N SER A 298 -3.35 17.63 -22.64
CA SER A 298 -2.46 17.10 -23.66
C SER A 298 -3.20 16.06 -24.48
N HIS A 299 -2.85 15.92 -25.77
CA HIS A 299 -3.40 14.83 -26.58
C HIS A 299 -3.06 13.47 -25.99
N HIS A 300 -1.88 13.32 -25.38
CA HIS A 300 -1.45 12.06 -24.80
C HIS A 300 -2.34 11.65 -23.62
N GLY A 301 -2.45 12.49 -22.58
CA GLY A 301 -3.28 12.20 -21.41
C GLY A 301 -4.79 12.13 -21.71
N THR A 302 -5.29 12.90 -22.67
CA THR A 302 -6.70 12.79 -23.11
C THR A 302 -6.96 11.43 -23.78
N GLN A 303 -6.03 10.96 -24.60
CA GLN A 303 -6.17 9.68 -25.29
C GLN A 303 -6.05 8.50 -24.34
N THR A 304 -5.15 8.54 -23.35
CA THR A 304 -5.01 7.47 -22.36
C THR A 304 -6.24 7.39 -21.46
N ALA A 305 -6.74 8.52 -20.98
CA ALA A 305 -7.99 8.60 -20.23
C ALA A 305 -9.19 8.08 -21.04
N GLY A 306 -9.30 8.45 -22.31
CA GLY A 306 -10.37 7.99 -23.21
C GLY A 306 -10.36 6.48 -23.45
N ILE A 307 -9.19 5.87 -23.59
CA ILE A 307 -9.06 4.41 -23.74
C ILE A 307 -9.54 3.69 -22.47
N ALA A 308 -9.20 4.22 -21.29
CA ALA A 308 -9.59 3.62 -20.02
C ALA A 308 -11.10 3.75 -19.77
N ALA A 309 -11.65 4.96 -19.85
CA ALA A 309 -12.98 5.26 -19.33
C ALA A 309 -13.81 6.26 -20.16
N GLY A 310 -13.47 6.49 -21.44
CA GLY A 310 -14.32 7.30 -22.31
C GLY A 310 -15.73 6.72 -22.43
N ASP A 311 -16.76 7.52 -22.23
CA ASP A 311 -18.14 7.01 -22.20
C ASP A 311 -18.81 6.97 -23.58
N GLY A 312 -18.14 7.51 -24.60
CA GLY A 312 -18.61 7.57 -25.98
C GLY A 312 -19.90 8.38 -26.17
N SER A 313 -20.28 9.24 -25.21
CA SER A 313 -21.53 10.00 -25.21
C SER A 313 -21.66 11.00 -26.35
N GLN A 314 -20.55 11.45 -26.95
CA GLN A 314 -20.57 12.25 -28.17
C GLN A 314 -21.13 11.48 -29.38
N GLY A 315 -21.10 10.14 -29.34
CA GLY A 315 -21.65 9.27 -30.38
C GLY A 315 -20.94 9.41 -31.73
N VAL A 316 -19.67 9.83 -31.73
CA VAL A 316 -18.90 10.00 -32.96
C VAL A 316 -18.42 8.63 -33.43
N LEU A 317 -19.03 8.17 -34.52
CA LEU A 317 -18.67 6.91 -35.15
C LEU A 317 -17.58 7.10 -36.22
N ASP A 318 -16.95 6.00 -36.57
CA ASP A 318 -16.04 5.91 -37.70
C ASP A 318 -16.71 5.45 -39.01
N GLY A 319 -15.89 5.03 -40.00
CA GLY A 319 -16.37 4.52 -41.28
C GLY A 319 -16.87 3.06 -41.26
N ASP A 320 -16.70 2.36 -40.14
CA ASP A 320 -17.09 0.97 -39.87
C ASP A 320 -18.03 0.88 -38.64
N ASP A 321 -18.66 2.00 -38.29
CA ASP A 321 -19.61 2.20 -37.20
C ASP A 321 -19.08 2.00 -35.76
N PHE A 322 -17.76 1.96 -35.51
CA PHE A 322 -17.24 1.94 -34.13
C PHE A 322 -17.29 3.31 -33.47
N ASN A 323 -17.69 3.35 -32.21
CA ASN A 323 -17.68 4.58 -31.41
C ASN A 323 -16.25 4.97 -31.03
N ARG A 324 -15.82 6.15 -31.48
CA ARG A 324 -14.44 6.63 -31.30
C ARG A 324 -14.13 7.08 -29.87
N GLY A 325 -15.15 7.40 -29.08
CA GLY A 325 -15.04 7.91 -27.73
C GLY A 325 -15.22 6.87 -26.63
N LEU A 326 -15.47 5.61 -26.99
CA LEU A 326 -15.80 4.55 -26.05
C LEU A 326 -14.53 3.83 -25.58
N GLY A 327 -14.25 3.90 -24.29
CA GLY A 327 -13.19 3.19 -23.59
C GLY A 327 -13.63 1.82 -23.06
N VAL A 328 -12.72 1.14 -22.36
CA VAL A 328 -12.96 -0.19 -21.78
C VAL A 328 -13.94 -0.14 -20.61
N ALA A 329 -13.80 0.81 -19.68
CA ALA A 329 -14.66 0.97 -18.51
C ALA A 329 -15.44 2.30 -18.57
N PRO A 330 -16.46 2.43 -19.44
CA PRO A 330 -17.15 3.70 -19.68
C PRO A 330 -17.93 4.25 -18.47
N GLY A 331 -18.12 3.43 -17.42
CA GLY A 331 -18.72 3.81 -16.14
C GLY A 331 -17.71 4.34 -15.12
N ALA A 332 -16.41 4.03 -15.27
CA ALA A 332 -15.38 4.41 -14.32
C ALA A 332 -15.16 5.93 -14.28
N SER A 333 -14.81 6.42 -13.10
CA SER A 333 -14.44 7.80 -12.87
C SER A 333 -12.95 8.03 -13.11
N LEU A 334 -12.57 9.25 -13.50
CA LEU A 334 -11.20 9.66 -13.77
C LEU A 334 -10.79 10.78 -12.82
N ILE A 335 -9.61 10.68 -12.21
CA ILE A 335 -9.01 11.76 -11.44
C ILE A 335 -7.71 12.16 -12.13
N GLU A 336 -7.55 13.45 -12.44
CA GLU A 336 -6.38 13.92 -13.17
C GLU A 336 -5.18 14.20 -12.26
N PHE A 337 -4.06 13.55 -12.57
CA PHE A 337 -2.77 13.84 -11.97
C PHE A 337 -1.74 14.16 -13.06
N PHE A 338 -0.93 15.18 -12.82
CA PHE A 338 -0.02 15.73 -13.80
C PHE A 338 1.40 15.21 -13.62
N TYR A 339 1.97 14.69 -14.69
CA TYR A 339 3.36 14.25 -14.80
C TYR A 339 3.99 14.77 -16.09
N LEU A 340 5.11 15.50 -16.01
CA LEU A 340 5.78 16.04 -17.21
C LEU A 340 7.31 16.17 -17.08
N PHE A 341 8.03 15.35 -17.87
CA PHE A 341 9.50 15.22 -17.85
C PHE A 341 10.31 16.51 -18.14
N LYS A 342 9.68 17.58 -18.63
CA LYS A 342 10.35 18.84 -19.06
C LYS A 342 10.03 20.06 -18.21
N GLU A 343 9.15 19.95 -17.21
CA GLU A 343 8.87 21.07 -16.29
C GLU A 343 9.95 21.16 -15.20
N THR A 344 10.15 22.37 -14.69
CA THR A 344 11.08 22.71 -13.61
C THR A 344 10.47 22.57 -12.21
N ASN A 345 9.16 22.32 -12.10
CA ASN A 345 8.52 22.03 -10.82
C ASN A 345 8.82 20.59 -10.41
N LEU A 346 9.27 20.42 -9.17
CA LEU A 346 9.72 19.15 -8.61
C LEU A 346 8.56 18.26 -8.14
N CYS A 347 7.41 18.83 -7.73
CA CYS A 347 6.27 18.08 -7.18
C CYS A 347 5.73 17.01 -8.16
N CYS A 348 5.56 17.34 -9.44
CA CYS A 348 4.97 16.48 -10.47
C CYS A 348 5.92 15.42 -11.08
N ARG A 349 6.99 15.04 -10.36
CA ARG A 349 7.91 13.96 -10.73
C ARG A 349 8.09 12.92 -9.62
N ASP A 350 7.64 13.26 -8.43
CA ASP A 350 7.75 12.45 -7.22
C ASP A 350 6.67 11.36 -7.28
N ILE A 351 7.10 10.10 -7.40
CA ILE A 351 6.19 8.97 -7.58
C ILE A 351 5.39 8.76 -6.29
N SER A 352 6.05 8.85 -5.13
CA SER A 352 5.40 8.73 -3.83
C SER A 352 4.34 9.81 -3.61
N LEU A 353 4.60 11.07 -4.01
CA LEU A 353 3.60 12.13 -3.92
C LEU A 353 2.40 11.84 -4.84
N LEU A 354 2.65 11.39 -6.07
CA LEU A 354 1.59 11.07 -7.05
C LEU A 354 0.69 9.94 -6.56
N THR A 355 1.26 8.86 -6.04
CA THR A 355 0.49 7.70 -5.57
C THR A 355 -0.26 8.01 -4.29
N ARG A 356 0.35 8.78 -3.38
CA ARG A 356 -0.30 9.27 -2.16
C ARG A 356 -1.51 10.13 -2.47
N GLU A 357 -1.34 11.14 -3.32
CA GLU A 357 -2.47 12.00 -3.69
C GLU A 357 -3.53 11.23 -4.49
N ALA A 358 -3.15 10.22 -5.29
CA ALA A 358 -4.10 9.34 -5.95
C ALA A 358 -5.03 8.64 -4.96
N VAL A 359 -4.48 7.94 -3.94
CA VAL A 359 -5.31 7.24 -2.95
C VAL A 359 -6.10 8.20 -2.06
N ARG A 360 -5.51 9.35 -1.66
CA ARG A 360 -6.22 10.39 -0.88
C ARG A 360 -7.41 11.00 -1.62
N ASN A 361 -7.38 11.04 -2.96
CA ASN A 361 -8.51 11.47 -3.79
C ASN A 361 -9.47 10.31 -4.15
N GLY A 362 -9.26 9.11 -3.58
CA GLY A 362 -10.13 7.96 -3.72
C GLY A 362 -9.86 7.09 -4.96
N ALA A 363 -8.71 7.23 -5.62
CA ALA A 363 -8.34 6.33 -6.71
C ALA A 363 -7.98 4.94 -6.18
N ILE A 364 -8.48 3.90 -6.86
CA ILE A 364 -8.17 2.49 -6.56
C ILE A 364 -7.15 1.94 -7.57
N ILE A 365 -7.11 2.55 -8.76
CA ILE A 365 -6.22 2.21 -9.87
C ILE A 365 -5.42 3.46 -10.25
N SER A 366 -4.13 3.28 -10.53
CA SER A 366 -3.31 4.31 -11.16
C SER A 366 -2.87 3.85 -12.55
N ASN A 367 -3.34 4.55 -13.59
CA ASN A 367 -2.84 4.37 -14.95
C ASN A 367 -1.63 5.28 -15.18
N ASN A 368 -0.48 4.67 -15.45
CA ASN A 368 0.78 5.35 -15.64
C ASN A 368 1.32 5.05 -17.05
N SER A 369 1.14 6.00 -17.97
CA SER A 369 1.56 5.87 -19.37
C SER A 369 2.88 6.59 -19.67
N TRP A 370 3.81 6.56 -18.71
CA TRP A 370 5.07 7.31 -18.68
C TRP A 370 6.15 6.53 -17.90
N GLY A 371 7.40 7.01 -17.95
CA GLY A 371 8.50 6.46 -17.16
C GLY A 371 9.65 7.46 -17.02
N PRO A 372 10.35 7.52 -15.87
CA PRO A 372 11.48 8.43 -15.67
C PRO A 372 12.67 8.20 -16.61
N SER A 373 12.91 6.96 -17.06
CA SER A 373 14.02 6.61 -17.95
C SER A 373 13.54 5.77 -19.13
N PRO A 374 13.90 6.12 -20.38
CA PRO A 374 13.56 5.32 -21.55
C PRO A 374 14.57 4.18 -21.82
N THR A 375 15.51 3.94 -20.90
CA THR A 375 16.53 2.90 -21.00
C THR A 375 16.59 2.11 -19.70
N PRO A 376 16.97 0.82 -19.74
CA PRO A 376 16.95 -0.02 -18.55
C PRO A 376 17.90 0.50 -17.49
N ARG A 377 17.40 0.53 -16.25
CA ARG A 377 18.19 0.88 -15.07
C ARG A 377 18.26 -0.25 -14.06
N GLY A 378 17.54 -1.35 -14.26
CA GLY A 378 17.32 -2.35 -13.22
C GLY A 378 16.25 -1.88 -12.23
N TYR A 379 16.15 -2.57 -11.10
CA TYR A 379 15.34 -2.12 -9.96
C TYR A 379 16.00 -0.93 -9.24
N ASP A 380 15.83 0.27 -9.79
CA ASP A 380 16.38 1.54 -9.29
C ASP A 380 15.46 2.25 -8.29
N SER A 381 15.80 3.47 -7.85
CA SER A 381 15.04 4.20 -6.83
C SER A 381 13.60 4.50 -7.24
N ASP A 382 13.39 4.93 -8.47
CA ASP A 382 12.05 5.25 -8.97
C ASP A 382 11.22 3.96 -9.13
N THR A 383 11.88 2.83 -9.47
CA THR A 383 11.26 1.51 -9.47
C THR A 383 10.83 1.08 -8.08
N LEU A 384 11.69 1.27 -7.08
CA LEU A 384 11.38 1.01 -5.67
C LEU A 384 10.16 1.81 -5.20
N GLU A 385 10.11 3.11 -5.49
CA GLU A 385 8.98 3.98 -5.11
C GLU A 385 7.66 3.49 -5.72
N ALA A 386 7.65 3.14 -7.00
CA ALA A 386 6.46 2.59 -7.65
C ALA A 386 6.05 1.23 -7.07
N ASP A 387 7.03 0.39 -6.69
CA ASP A 387 6.78 -0.95 -6.16
C ASP A 387 6.19 -0.93 -4.74
N ILE A 388 6.66 0.00 -3.90
CA ILE A 388 6.11 0.28 -2.56
C ILE A 388 4.64 0.70 -2.69
N ALA A 389 4.36 1.62 -3.61
CA ALA A 389 3.03 2.19 -3.78
C ALA A 389 1.94 1.16 -4.10
N VAL A 390 2.30 -0.03 -4.58
CA VAL A 390 1.30 -1.09 -4.83
C VAL A 390 0.69 -1.58 -3.51
N ARG A 391 1.52 -1.75 -2.47
CA ARG A 391 1.05 -2.13 -1.14
C ARG A 391 0.57 -0.92 -0.35
N ASP A 392 1.43 0.08 -0.29
CA ASP A 392 1.25 1.24 0.57
C ASP A 392 1.58 2.53 -0.21
N ALA A 393 0.55 3.09 -0.83
CA ALA A 393 0.66 4.32 -1.59
C ALA A 393 0.76 5.58 -0.71
N ASP A 394 0.35 5.54 0.56
CA ASP A 394 0.33 6.67 1.49
C ASP A 394 0.87 6.27 2.88
N PRO A 395 2.21 6.19 3.05
CA PRO A 395 2.81 5.77 4.32
C PRO A 395 2.58 6.77 5.48
N GLU A 396 1.88 7.88 5.25
CA GLU A 396 1.44 8.80 6.31
C GLU A 396 0.05 8.44 6.88
N ALA A 397 -0.71 7.58 6.20
CA ALA A 397 -1.98 7.05 6.68
C ALA A 397 -1.76 5.71 7.41
N LEU A 398 -2.71 5.34 8.29
CA LEU A 398 -2.62 4.11 9.06
C LEU A 398 -2.95 2.89 8.19
N GLY A 399 -2.15 1.84 8.29
CA GLY A 399 -2.33 0.61 7.53
C GLY A 399 -1.89 0.72 6.07
N ASP A 400 -2.09 -0.34 5.29
CA ASP A 400 -1.78 -0.35 3.86
C ASP A 400 -2.83 0.43 3.04
N GLN A 401 -2.39 1.27 2.11
CA GLN A 401 -3.25 1.87 1.08
C GLN A 401 -2.96 1.23 -0.28
N PRO A 402 -3.56 0.05 -0.57
CA PRO A 402 -3.25 -0.68 -1.78
C PRO A 402 -3.70 0.10 -3.02
N LEU A 403 -2.80 0.21 -4.00
CA LEU A 403 -3.06 0.88 -5.27
C LEU A 403 -2.73 -0.05 -6.42
N HIS A 404 -3.71 -0.26 -7.31
CA HIS A 404 -3.49 -1.04 -8.52
C HIS A 404 -2.67 -0.22 -9.52
N TYR A 405 -1.34 -0.36 -9.44
CA TYR A 405 -0.41 0.40 -10.27
C TYR A 405 -0.22 -0.25 -11.65
N VAL A 406 -0.89 0.29 -12.66
CA VAL A 406 -0.80 -0.19 -14.06
C VAL A 406 0.15 0.70 -14.84
N LEU A 407 1.20 0.11 -15.41
CA LEU A 407 2.30 0.82 -16.05
C LEU A 407 2.48 0.38 -17.51
N SER A 408 2.60 1.33 -18.43
CA SER A 408 3.07 1.03 -19.79
C SER A 408 4.58 0.76 -19.78
N ILE A 409 5.02 -0.40 -20.28
CA ILE A 409 6.46 -0.64 -20.49
C ILE A 409 7.02 0.37 -21.49
N ALA A 410 8.31 0.71 -21.47
CA ALA A 410 8.88 1.71 -22.38
C ALA A 410 8.64 1.39 -23.87
N ASN A 411 8.71 2.41 -24.73
CA ASN A 411 8.70 2.21 -26.19
C ASN A 411 10.12 1.84 -26.67
N GLY A 412 10.58 0.62 -26.36
CA GLY A 412 11.95 0.14 -26.56
C GLY A 412 12.36 -0.09 -28.01
N ASN A 413 11.39 -0.20 -28.93
CA ASN A 413 11.59 -0.59 -30.33
C ASN A 413 12.18 -2.00 -30.50
N GLY A 414 11.72 -2.96 -29.68
CA GLY A 414 12.26 -4.32 -29.62
C GLY A 414 13.63 -4.40 -28.92
N GLY A 415 14.30 -5.54 -29.08
CA GLY A 415 15.60 -5.86 -28.50
C GLY A 415 15.55 -6.42 -27.08
N THR A 416 16.66 -7.04 -26.67
CA THR A 416 16.80 -7.66 -25.34
C THR A 416 16.96 -6.61 -24.25
N SER A 417 16.20 -6.76 -23.17
CA SER A 417 16.22 -5.84 -22.03
C SER A 417 16.05 -4.40 -22.51
N SER A 418 14.94 -4.12 -23.18
CA SER A 418 14.65 -2.84 -23.82
C SER A 418 13.70 -1.95 -23.00
N GLN A 419 13.32 -2.41 -21.80
CA GLN A 419 12.48 -1.70 -20.84
C GLN A 419 13.14 -0.44 -20.25
N GLY A 420 12.33 0.44 -19.68
CA GLY A 420 12.74 1.66 -19.00
C GLY A 420 12.67 1.55 -17.48
N THR A 421 12.56 2.72 -16.84
CA THR A 421 12.21 2.87 -15.42
C THR A 421 10.78 3.45 -15.37
N PRO A 422 9.89 3.01 -14.46
CA PRO A 422 10.07 2.03 -13.38
C PRO A 422 9.66 0.58 -13.76
N ASP A 423 9.76 0.23 -15.04
CA ASP A 423 9.20 -0.99 -15.63
C ASP A 423 9.52 -2.28 -14.87
N GLU A 424 10.70 -2.38 -14.23
CA GLU A 424 11.20 -3.58 -13.55
C GLU A 424 10.62 -3.80 -12.13
N GLY A 425 9.62 -3.03 -11.71
CA GLY A 425 8.91 -3.24 -10.45
C GLY A 425 8.27 -4.63 -10.38
N LYS A 426 8.26 -5.26 -9.20
CA LYS A 426 7.76 -6.63 -9.01
C LYS A 426 6.24 -6.65 -8.92
N ASN A 427 5.69 -5.69 -8.20
CA ASN A 427 4.31 -5.62 -7.76
C ASN A 427 3.41 -4.93 -8.81
N LEU A 428 4.01 -4.13 -9.70
CA LEU A 428 3.31 -3.42 -10.77
C LEU A 428 2.61 -4.36 -11.76
N ILE A 429 1.61 -3.85 -12.47
CA ILE A 429 1.06 -4.49 -13.68
C ILE A 429 1.70 -3.81 -14.89
N THR A 430 2.79 -4.38 -15.40
CA THR A 430 3.54 -3.82 -16.54
C THR A 430 2.98 -4.34 -17.86
N VAL A 431 2.64 -3.44 -18.78
CA VAL A 431 1.85 -3.72 -19.99
C VAL A 431 2.63 -3.41 -21.27
N GLY A 432 2.79 -4.43 -22.12
CA GLY A 432 3.32 -4.28 -23.48
C GLY A 432 2.23 -4.05 -24.54
N ALA A 433 2.64 -3.74 -25.77
CA ALA A 433 1.73 -3.36 -26.85
C ALA A 433 1.63 -4.41 -27.95
N THR A 434 0.41 -4.81 -28.31
CA THR A 434 0.12 -5.43 -29.62
C THR A 434 -0.30 -4.38 -30.65
N VAL A 435 -0.31 -4.76 -31.93
CA VAL A 435 -0.91 -3.95 -32.98
C VAL A 435 -2.44 -4.01 -32.87
N ALA A 436 -3.12 -2.86 -32.95
CA ALA A 436 -4.59 -2.82 -32.95
C ALA A 436 -5.18 -2.89 -34.37
N GLN A 437 -4.57 -2.14 -35.29
CA GLN A 437 -5.00 -2.00 -36.67
C GLN A 437 -3.90 -1.34 -37.51
N ALA A 438 -4.11 -1.16 -38.81
CA ALA A 438 -3.18 -0.43 -39.65
C ALA A 438 -3.24 1.08 -39.36
N ASN A 439 -2.21 1.83 -39.74
CA ASN A 439 -2.20 3.29 -39.65
C ASN A 439 -3.28 3.99 -40.51
N THR A 440 -3.88 3.26 -41.44
CA THR A 440 -5.03 3.65 -42.25
C THR A 440 -6.36 3.38 -41.55
N GLY A 441 -6.36 2.77 -40.36
CA GLY A 441 -7.58 2.32 -39.70
C GLY A 441 -8.11 0.98 -40.15
N GLN A 442 -7.44 0.32 -41.09
CA GLN A 442 -7.87 -0.99 -41.57
C GLN A 442 -7.60 -2.05 -40.50
N GLN A 443 -8.63 -2.80 -40.09
CA GLN A 443 -8.45 -4.00 -39.27
C GLN A 443 -7.50 -4.99 -39.94
N MET A 444 -6.65 -5.62 -39.13
CA MET A 444 -5.54 -6.46 -39.62
C MET A 444 -5.75 -7.96 -39.34
N GLY A 445 -6.94 -8.37 -38.88
CA GLY A 445 -7.24 -9.77 -38.57
C GLY A 445 -6.28 -10.34 -37.53
N THR A 446 -5.69 -11.49 -37.81
CA THR A 446 -4.77 -12.20 -36.90
C THR A 446 -3.53 -11.38 -36.54
N ALA A 447 -3.10 -10.42 -37.37
CA ALA A 447 -1.94 -9.58 -37.07
C ALA A 447 -2.18 -8.63 -35.87
N THR A 448 -3.41 -8.54 -35.35
CA THR A 448 -3.68 -7.90 -34.05
C THR A 448 -3.13 -8.67 -32.85
N ARG A 449 -2.66 -9.90 -33.09
CA ARG A 449 -1.95 -10.77 -32.14
C ARG A 449 -0.43 -10.58 -32.20
N ASP A 450 0.09 -9.83 -33.17
CA ASP A 450 1.51 -9.50 -33.23
C ASP A 450 1.85 -8.42 -32.18
N ILE A 451 2.96 -8.60 -31.47
CA ILE A 451 3.53 -7.57 -30.61
C ILE A 451 4.01 -6.43 -31.50
N SER A 452 3.66 -5.20 -31.13
CA SER A 452 4.13 -4.03 -31.84
C SER A 452 5.65 -3.93 -31.71
N ASP A 453 6.31 -3.60 -32.83
CA ASP A 453 7.72 -3.24 -32.88
C ASP A 453 8.10 -2.15 -31.88
N ARG A 454 7.16 -1.28 -31.46
CA ARG A 454 7.36 -0.25 -30.45
C ARG A 454 7.55 -0.78 -29.04
N SER A 455 6.96 -1.93 -28.71
CA SER A 455 6.96 -2.46 -27.35
C SER A 455 8.38 -2.79 -26.90
N ALA A 456 8.81 -2.22 -25.78
CA ALA A 456 9.91 -2.82 -25.02
C ALA A 456 9.48 -4.19 -24.51
N HIS A 457 10.48 -4.97 -24.18
CA HIS A 457 10.30 -6.29 -23.61
C HIS A 457 11.60 -6.74 -22.92
N GLY A 458 11.45 -7.68 -21.99
CA GLY A 458 12.50 -8.10 -21.08
C GLY A 458 13.58 -9.00 -21.73
N PRO A 459 14.28 -9.79 -20.91
CA PRO A 459 14.11 -9.86 -19.45
C PRO A 459 14.52 -8.57 -18.74
N CYS A 460 14.05 -8.40 -17.50
CA CYS A 460 14.62 -7.49 -16.51
C CYS A 460 16.15 -7.68 -16.45
N LEU A 461 16.89 -6.68 -15.97
CA LEU A 461 18.33 -6.83 -15.82
C LEU A 461 18.73 -7.92 -14.81
N ASP A 462 17.83 -8.26 -13.89
CA ASP A 462 17.98 -9.36 -12.93
C ASP A 462 17.47 -10.72 -13.43
N GLY A 463 16.91 -10.77 -14.65
CA GLY A 463 16.44 -11.99 -15.30
C GLY A 463 14.95 -12.31 -15.13
N ARG A 464 14.16 -11.52 -14.38
CA ARG A 464 12.70 -11.67 -14.35
C ARG A 464 12.07 -11.36 -15.72
N HIS A 465 10.94 -11.99 -16.05
CA HIS A 465 10.24 -11.79 -17.31
C HIS A 465 9.22 -10.65 -17.21
N LEU A 466 9.27 -9.74 -18.20
CA LEU A 466 8.33 -8.63 -18.38
C LEU A 466 8.14 -8.35 -19.88
N PRO A 467 7.01 -7.75 -20.32
CA PRO A 467 5.88 -7.26 -19.50
C PRO A 467 5.10 -8.40 -18.83
N ASN A 468 4.22 -8.10 -17.87
CA ASN A 468 3.36 -9.14 -17.28
C ASN A 468 2.30 -9.62 -18.28
N LEU A 469 1.74 -8.69 -19.07
CA LEU A 469 0.79 -8.99 -20.14
C LEU A 469 0.89 -7.93 -21.25
N VAL A 470 0.17 -8.16 -22.35
CA VAL A 470 0.08 -7.21 -23.47
C VAL A 470 -1.36 -6.83 -23.79
N ALA A 471 -1.55 -5.63 -24.36
CA ALA A 471 -2.85 -5.14 -24.83
C ALA A 471 -2.68 -4.31 -26.12
N PRO A 472 -3.75 -4.02 -26.88
CA PRO A 472 -3.67 -3.20 -28.08
C PRO A 472 -3.05 -1.82 -27.78
N GLY A 473 -1.92 -1.50 -28.42
CA GLY A 473 -1.18 -0.27 -28.19
C GLY A 473 -0.81 0.52 -29.44
N CYS A 474 -0.91 -0.08 -30.64
CA CYS A 474 -0.55 0.62 -31.88
C CYS A 474 -1.70 0.85 -32.85
N TYR A 475 -1.85 2.12 -33.22
CA TYR A 475 -2.93 2.68 -34.04
C TYR A 475 -4.28 2.61 -33.33
N VAL A 476 -4.27 2.81 -32.01
CA VAL A 476 -5.48 2.91 -31.18
C VAL A 476 -6.12 4.27 -31.39
N ASP A 477 -7.38 4.33 -31.80
CA ASP A 477 -8.12 5.58 -31.94
C ASP A 477 -8.78 5.95 -30.61
N SER A 478 -8.71 7.22 -30.21
CA SER A 478 -9.19 7.66 -28.90
C SER A 478 -9.43 9.18 -28.88
N PRO A 479 -10.26 9.72 -27.96
CA PRO A 479 -10.39 11.15 -27.69
C PRO A 479 -9.08 11.94 -27.67
N ARG A 480 -9.08 13.11 -28.29
CA ARG A 480 -8.00 14.10 -28.33
C ARG A 480 -8.56 15.45 -27.95
N THR A 481 -7.70 16.30 -27.39
CA THR A 481 -8.09 17.66 -26.98
C THR A 481 -8.92 18.43 -28.01
N GLY A 482 -9.88 19.19 -27.52
CA GLY A 482 -10.81 20.01 -28.29
C GLY A 482 -11.91 19.24 -29.01
N ASP A 483 -12.48 18.22 -28.37
CA ASP A 483 -13.52 17.34 -28.93
C ASP A 483 -13.12 16.74 -30.29
N THR A 484 -11.88 16.26 -30.37
CA THR A 484 -11.36 15.59 -31.57
C THR A 484 -10.95 14.17 -31.22
N TYR A 485 -10.50 13.41 -32.22
CA TYR A 485 -10.09 12.03 -32.04
C TYR A 485 -8.90 11.75 -32.94
N GLY A 486 -8.16 10.69 -32.64
CA GLY A 486 -7.21 10.13 -33.59
C GLY A 486 -6.33 9.05 -33.02
N PHE A 487 -5.46 8.51 -33.87
CA PHE A 487 -4.61 7.39 -33.50
C PHE A 487 -3.48 7.75 -32.52
N MET A 488 -3.16 6.83 -31.63
CA MET A 488 -1.93 6.75 -30.86
C MET A 488 -1.23 5.42 -31.20
N CYS A 489 0.11 5.41 -31.15
CA CYS A 489 0.87 4.17 -31.20
C CYS A 489 1.99 4.20 -30.18
N GLY A 490 1.92 3.27 -29.23
CA GLY A 490 2.85 3.06 -28.14
C GLY A 490 2.20 2.25 -27.02
N THR A 491 3.02 1.69 -26.14
CA THR A 491 2.60 1.02 -24.90
C THR A 491 1.74 1.91 -23.99
N SER A 492 1.89 3.24 -24.11
CA SER A 492 1.02 4.24 -23.48
C SER A 492 -0.46 4.07 -23.84
N ALA A 493 -0.79 3.50 -25.00
CA ALA A 493 -2.18 3.16 -25.36
C ALA A 493 -2.59 1.77 -24.86
N ALA A 494 -1.65 0.90 -24.48
CA ALA A 494 -1.94 -0.45 -24.00
C ALA A 494 -2.29 -0.46 -22.49
N SER A 495 -1.54 0.26 -21.65
CA SER A 495 -1.81 0.34 -20.20
C SER A 495 -3.23 0.81 -19.81
N PRO A 496 -3.85 1.80 -20.48
CA PRO A 496 -5.21 2.21 -20.14
C PRO A 496 -6.27 1.14 -20.46
N HIS A 497 -6.02 0.24 -21.42
CA HIS A 497 -6.92 -0.90 -21.64
C HIS A 497 -6.93 -1.83 -20.42
N VAL A 498 -5.76 -2.10 -19.86
CA VAL A 498 -5.61 -2.94 -18.66
C VAL A 498 -6.17 -2.24 -17.42
N SER A 499 -6.03 -0.90 -17.34
CA SER A 499 -6.64 -0.11 -16.25
C SER A 499 -8.17 -0.18 -16.30
N GLY A 500 -8.78 -0.04 -17.48
CA GLY A 500 -10.22 -0.24 -17.64
C GLY A 500 -10.65 -1.69 -17.34
N ALA A 501 -9.85 -2.68 -17.75
CA ALA A 501 -10.11 -4.08 -17.42
C ALA A 501 -10.09 -4.36 -15.92
N ALA A 502 -9.11 -3.80 -15.20
CA ALA A 502 -9.02 -3.86 -13.75
C ALA A 502 -10.26 -3.22 -13.12
N ALA A 503 -10.73 -2.08 -13.61
CA ALA A 503 -11.95 -1.45 -13.10
C ALA A 503 -13.20 -2.34 -13.25
N LEU A 504 -13.38 -2.98 -14.42
CA LEU A 504 -14.47 -3.93 -14.63
C LEU A 504 -14.36 -5.17 -13.73
N PHE A 505 -13.14 -5.67 -13.53
CA PHE A 505 -12.90 -6.81 -12.65
C PHE A 505 -13.18 -6.47 -11.18
N ILE A 506 -12.75 -5.30 -10.69
CA ILE A 506 -13.01 -4.87 -9.31
C ILE A 506 -14.52 -4.71 -9.07
N GLU A 507 -15.25 -4.06 -9.99
CA GLU A 507 -16.71 -3.96 -9.92
C GLU A 507 -17.36 -5.36 -9.82
N ARG A 508 -16.91 -6.30 -10.66
CA ARG A 508 -17.40 -7.69 -10.62
C ARG A 508 -17.04 -8.41 -9.33
N TYR A 509 -15.81 -8.23 -8.84
CA TYR A 509 -15.30 -8.91 -7.66
C TYR A 509 -16.01 -8.47 -6.38
N ARG A 510 -16.36 -7.18 -6.26
CA ARG A 510 -17.20 -6.65 -5.17
C ARG A 510 -18.55 -7.35 -5.04
N ALA A 511 -19.08 -7.86 -6.16
CA ALA A 511 -20.34 -8.61 -6.19
C ALA A 511 -20.15 -10.14 -6.18
N HIS A 512 -18.92 -10.64 -6.10
CA HIS A 512 -18.63 -12.07 -6.20
C HIS A 512 -19.01 -12.80 -4.90
N PRO A 513 -19.59 -14.02 -4.97
CA PRO A 513 -19.99 -14.78 -3.77
C PRO A 513 -18.86 -15.07 -2.78
N ASP A 514 -17.63 -15.24 -3.27
CA ASP A 514 -16.44 -15.44 -2.43
C ASP A 514 -15.99 -14.15 -1.71
N ASN A 515 -16.50 -12.98 -2.09
CA ASN A 515 -16.24 -11.68 -1.47
C ASN A 515 -17.49 -11.16 -0.75
N ALA A 516 -17.93 -11.88 0.28
CA ALA A 516 -19.16 -11.57 1.01
C ALA A 516 -19.16 -10.17 1.68
N GLY A 517 -17.98 -9.57 1.88
CA GLY A 517 -17.81 -8.22 2.43
C GLY A 517 -17.87 -7.10 1.41
N GLY A 518 -17.92 -7.40 0.10
CA GLY A 518 -17.91 -6.40 -0.96
C GLY A 518 -16.67 -5.52 -0.99
N GLN A 519 -15.53 -6.04 -0.51
CA GLN A 519 -14.27 -5.32 -0.45
C GLN A 519 -13.62 -5.20 -1.83
N ASP A 520 -12.70 -4.25 -1.99
CA ASP A 520 -11.82 -4.23 -3.16
C ASP A 520 -10.87 -5.43 -3.12
N PRO A 521 -10.62 -6.09 -4.27
CA PRO A 521 -9.60 -7.12 -4.34
C PRO A 521 -8.23 -6.49 -4.11
N SER A 522 -7.29 -7.24 -3.55
CA SER A 522 -5.91 -6.79 -3.48
C SER A 522 -5.30 -6.59 -4.88
N PRO A 523 -4.25 -5.76 -5.01
CA PRO A 523 -3.48 -5.65 -6.24
C PRO A 523 -2.92 -6.99 -6.73
N ALA A 524 -2.53 -7.87 -5.79
CA ALA A 524 -2.07 -9.22 -6.11
C ALA A 524 -3.19 -10.06 -6.74
N LEU A 525 -4.41 -10.02 -6.20
CA LEU A 525 -5.55 -10.77 -6.73
C LEU A 525 -5.97 -10.27 -8.11
N THR A 526 -6.09 -8.94 -8.29
CA THR A 526 -6.41 -8.35 -9.60
C THR A 526 -5.36 -8.71 -10.64
N LYS A 527 -4.07 -8.66 -10.27
CA LYS A 527 -2.99 -9.11 -11.14
C LYS A 527 -3.14 -10.60 -11.45
N ALA A 528 -3.36 -11.47 -10.47
CA ALA A 528 -3.56 -12.90 -10.69
C ALA A 528 -4.73 -13.20 -11.66
N ALA A 529 -5.87 -12.51 -11.48
CA ALA A 529 -7.05 -12.67 -12.32
C ALA A 529 -6.80 -12.23 -13.78
N LEU A 530 -6.12 -11.10 -13.97
CA LEU A 530 -5.72 -10.62 -15.30
C LEU A 530 -4.76 -11.61 -15.99
N LEU A 531 -3.79 -12.14 -15.27
CA LEU A 531 -2.76 -13.01 -15.85
C LEU A 531 -3.27 -14.42 -16.18
N VAL A 532 -4.09 -15.03 -15.31
CA VAL A 532 -4.63 -16.38 -15.54
C VAL A 532 -5.63 -16.42 -16.72
N SER A 533 -6.33 -15.31 -16.94
CA SER A 533 -7.32 -15.12 -18.01
C SER A 533 -6.68 -14.79 -19.37
N ALA A 534 -5.40 -14.43 -19.40
CA ALA A 534 -4.73 -13.97 -20.60
C ALA A 534 -4.70 -15.04 -21.71
N THR A 535 -4.72 -14.57 -22.95
CA THR A 535 -4.66 -15.40 -24.15
C THR A 535 -3.23 -15.50 -24.65
N SER A 536 -2.69 -16.72 -24.72
CA SER A 536 -1.41 -16.98 -25.40
C SER A 536 -1.45 -16.50 -26.86
N LEU A 537 -0.39 -15.80 -27.26
CA LEU A 537 -0.12 -15.32 -28.61
C LEU A 537 0.95 -16.17 -29.33
N ALA A 538 1.27 -17.35 -28.80
CA ALA A 538 2.20 -18.28 -29.43
C ALA A 538 1.91 -18.48 -30.93
N GLY A 539 2.97 -18.49 -31.74
CA GLY A 539 2.86 -18.57 -33.20
C GLY A 539 2.72 -17.22 -33.93
N ASN A 540 2.52 -16.11 -33.22
CA ASN A 540 2.49 -14.74 -33.79
C ASN A 540 3.86 -14.05 -33.64
N GLN A 541 4.02 -12.86 -34.23
CA GLN A 541 5.30 -12.15 -34.22
C GLN A 541 5.53 -11.39 -32.91
N ASP A 542 6.75 -11.46 -32.37
CA ASP A 542 7.23 -10.57 -31.32
C ASP A 542 7.68 -9.21 -31.89
N ALA A 543 8.08 -8.28 -31.02
CA ALA A 543 8.53 -6.95 -31.42
C ALA A 543 9.80 -6.96 -32.31
N ASP A 544 10.54 -8.09 -32.36
CA ASP A 544 11.74 -8.29 -33.18
C ASP A 544 11.43 -9.01 -34.51
N GLY A 545 10.15 -9.29 -34.78
CA GLY A 545 9.69 -10.02 -35.97
C GLY A 545 9.97 -11.53 -35.91
N GLN A 546 10.24 -12.08 -34.74
CA GLN A 546 10.40 -13.52 -34.51
C GLN A 546 9.07 -14.16 -34.10
N VAL A 547 8.91 -15.45 -34.36
CA VAL A 547 7.71 -16.18 -33.92
C VAL A 547 7.79 -16.45 -32.42
N MET A 548 6.78 -16.03 -31.67
CA MET A 548 6.68 -16.23 -30.22
C MET A 548 6.41 -17.70 -29.88
N GLY A 549 7.01 -18.14 -28.76
CA GLY A 549 6.69 -19.40 -28.09
C GLY A 549 5.47 -19.27 -27.18
N GLN A 550 5.27 -20.27 -26.34
CA GLN A 550 4.23 -20.24 -25.31
C GLN A 550 4.65 -19.34 -24.13
N PRO A 551 3.68 -18.67 -23.48
CA PRO A 551 3.93 -18.05 -22.19
C PRO A 551 4.29 -19.14 -21.16
N PHE A 552 4.95 -18.81 -20.06
CA PHE A 552 5.38 -17.48 -19.61
C PHE A 552 6.74 -17.05 -20.22
N ASP A 553 6.80 -15.90 -20.88
CA ASP A 553 8.01 -15.39 -21.55
C ASP A 553 8.27 -13.88 -21.32
N SER A 554 9.40 -13.37 -21.80
CA SER A 554 9.76 -11.95 -21.72
C SER A 554 9.27 -11.11 -22.92
N LYS A 555 8.28 -11.56 -23.69
CA LYS A 555 7.75 -10.89 -24.90
C LYS A 555 6.29 -10.53 -24.73
N GLN A 556 5.45 -11.55 -24.55
CA GLN A 556 4.02 -11.42 -24.31
C GLN A 556 3.67 -11.52 -22.81
N GLY A 557 4.64 -11.90 -21.96
CA GLY A 557 4.40 -12.18 -20.55
C GLY A 557 3.54 -13.43 -20.42
N TRP A 558 2.40 -13.27 -19.77
CA TRP A 558 1.35 -14.27 -19.65
C TRP A 558 0.39 -14.31 -20.86
N GLY A 559 0.49 -13.35 -21.77
CA GLY A 559 -0.31 -13.27 -22.98
C GLY A 559 -1.06 -11.94 -23.11
N ARG A 560 -2.03 -11.90 -24.02
CA ARG A 560 -2.87 -10.71 -24.23
C ARG A 560 -4.05 -10.70 -23.29
N LEU A 561 -4.40 -9.51 -22.77
CA LEU A 561 -5.63 -9.26 -22.04
C LEU A 561 -6.85 -9.87 -22.76
N ASN A 562 -7.72 -10.53 -21.99
CA ASN A 562 -8.97 -11.13 -22.46
C ASN A 562 -10.11 -10.86 -21.47
N LEU A 563 -10.94 -9.86 -21.77
CA LEU A 563 -12.05 -9.44 -20.89
C LEU A 563 -13.16 -10.47 -20.82
N ALA A 564 -13.49 -11.16 -21.91
CA ALA A 564 -14.54 -12.18 -21.88
C ALA A 564 -14.16 -13.30 -20.93
N ALA A 565 -12.92 -13.78 -21.02
CA ALA A 565 -12.41 -14.76 -20.08
C ALA A 565 -12.43 -14.18 -18.65
N LEU A 566 -11.89 -12.97 -18.43
CA LEU A 566 -11.80 -12.35 -17.10
C LEU A 566 -13.17 -12.14 -16.42
N LEU A 567 -14.18 -11.70 -17.17
CA LEU A 567 -15.46 -11.23 -16.63
C LEU A 567 -16.59 -12.24 -16.76
N ASP A 568 -16.53 -13.14 -17.75
CA ASP A 568 -17.53 -14.21 -17.95
C ASP A 568 -16.85 -15.49 -18.46
N PRO A 569 -16.06 -16.17 -17.60
CA PRO A 569 -15.22 -17.31 -17.98
C PRO A 569 -15.99 -18.55 -18.46
N GLY A 570 -17.31 -18.62 -18.25
CA GLY A 570 -18.14 -19.79 -18.58
C GLY A 570 -17.92 -21.02 -17.68
N VAL A 571 -16.95 -20.96 -16.77
CA VAL A 571 -16.63 -21.95 -15.73
C VAL A 571 -16.53 -21.24 -14.37
N ALA A 572 -16.60 -22.00 -13.28
CA ALA A 572 -16.35 -21.44 -11.95
C ALA A 572 -14.88 -21.03 -11.79
N VAL A 573 -14.67 -19.89 -11.13
CA VAL A 573 -13.34 -19.39 -10.74
C VAL A 573 -13.38 -19.16 -9.24
N VAL A 574 -12.38 -19.68 -8.52
CA VAL A 574 -12.22 -19.47 -7.08
C VAL A 574 -11.11 -18.47 -6.85
N TYR A 575 -11.36 -17.53 -5.95
CA TYR A 575 -10.43 -16.49 -5.53
C TYR A 575 -10.05 -16.72 -4.07
N PHE A 576 -8.76 -16.68 -3.76
CA PHE A 576 -8.21 -16.57 -2.41
C PHE A 576 -7.39 -15.29 -2.36
N ASP A 577 -7.74 -14.38 -1.45
CA ASP A 577 -7.15 -13.03 -1.43
C ASP A 577 -6.62 -12.68 -0.04
N GLN A 578 -5.30 -12.81 0.14
CA GLN A 578 -4.57 -12.42 1.36
C GLN A 578 -5.14 -12.99 2.68
N GLU A 579 -5.86 -14.11 2.62
CA GLU A 579 -6.48 -14.77 3.77
C GLU A 579 -5.44 -15.49 4.68
N THR A 580 -4.21 -15.69 4.17
CA THR A 580 -3.14 -16.40 4.86
C THR A 580 -1.86 -15.58 4.83
N ILE A 581 -1.22 -15.47 5.99
CA ILE A 581 0.07 -14.81 6.18
C ILE A 581 1.08 -15.85 6.64
N PHE A 582 2.15 -16.05 5.87
CA PHE A 582 3.30 -16.82 6.32
C PHE A 582 4.20 -15.93 7.17
N ARG A 583 4.61 -16.39 8.36
CA ARG A 583 5.58 -15.71 9.23
C ARG A 583 6.92 -16.43 9.35
N GLU A 584 7.05 -17.57 8.67
CA GLU A 584 8.24 -18.40 8.70
C GLU A 584 8.37 -19.22 7.40
N SER A 585 9.61 -19.56 7.05
CA SER A 585 9.94 -20.39 5.89
C SER A 585 9.64 -21.87 6.13
N ASN A 586 9.46 -22.62 5.05
CA ASN A 586 9.12 -24.04 4.98
C ASN A 586 7.73 -24.42 5.51
N VAL A 587 6.78 -23.47 5.51
CA VAL A 587 5.36 -23.72 5.80
C VAL A 587 4.57 -23.77 4.50
N THR A 588 3.58 -24.67 4.45
CA THR A 588 2.73 -24.87 3.27
C THR A 588 1.29 -24.55 3.63
N TRP A 589 0.70 -23.61 2.92
CA TRP A 589 -0.75 -23.49 2.83
C TRP A 589 -1.26 -24.48 1.79
N ARG A 590 -2.33 -25.19 2.11
CA ARG A 590 -2.90 -26.24 1.26
C ARG A 590 -4.42 -26.14 1.25
N THR A 591 -5.00 -26.11 0.07
CA THR A 591 -6.45 -26.16 -0.09
C THR A 591 -6.89 -27.28 -1.04
N PRO A 592 -7.88 -28.11 -0.65
CA PRO A 592 -8.45 -29.12 -1.52
C PRO A 592 -9.47 -28.49 -2.48
N MET A 593 -9.38 -28.87 -3.75
CA MET A 593 -10.18 -28.36 -4.85
C MET A 593 -10.79 -29.49 -5.67
N THR A 594 -11.84 -29.16 -6.42
CA THR A 594 -12.42 -30.04 -7.43
C THR A 594 -12.67 -29.27 -8.72
N VAL A 595 -12.70 -29.97 -9.84
CA VAL A 595 -12.89 -29.35 -11.16
C VAL A 595 -14.37 -28.99 -11.36
N ASP A 596 -14.66 -27.79 -11.86
CA ASP A 596 -16.03 -27.37 -12.17
C ASP A 596 -16.59 -28.11 -13.38
N GLN A 597 -15.90 -28.03 -14.52
CA GLN A 597 -16.28 -28.67 -15.78
C GLN A 597 -15.19 -29.64 -16.24
N PRO A 598 -15.39 -30.96 -16.05
CA PRO A 598 -14.46 -31.98 -16.50
C PRO A 598 -14.27 -31.93 -18.02
N GLY A 599 -13.03 -31.74 -18.46
CA GLY A 599 -12.66 -31.63 -19.88
C GLY A 599 -12.27 -30.22 -20.32
N GLU A 600 -12.56 -29.20 -19.51
CA GLU A 600 -11.99 -27.86 -19.68
C GLU A 600 -10.65 -27.74 -18.92
N PRO A 601 -9.71 -26.90 -19.38
CA PRO A 601 -8.42 -26.71 -18.70
C PRO A 601 -8.59 -26.14 -17.29
N VAL A 602 -7.70 -26.55 -16.38
CA VAL A 602 -7.54 -25.93 -15.06
C VAL A 602 -6.32 -25.01 -15.11
N ARG A 603 -6.48 -23.77 -14.65
CA ARG A 603 -5.38 -22.81 -14.56
C ARG A 603 -5.32 -22.24 -13.15
N VAL A 604 -4.17 -22.37 -12.51
CA VAL A 604 -3.93 -21.79 -11.18
C VAL A 604 -2.86 -20.73 -11.30
N MET A 605 -3.10 -19.55 -10.73
CA MET A 605 -2.18 -18.42 -10.72
C MET A 605 -1.99 -17.94 -9.28
N LEU A 606 -0.75 -18.02 -8.81
CA LEU A 606 -0.28 -17.44 -7.56
C LEU A 606 0.37 -16.09 -7.86
N VAL A 607 0.02 -15.05 -7.11
CA VAL A 607 0.69 -13.76 -7.14
C VAL A 607 0.83 -13.25 -5.71
N TRP A 608 1.96 -12.62 -5.40
CA TRP A 608 2.13 -11.89 -4.13
C TRP A 608 2.73 -10.51 -4.39
N THR A 609 2.29 -9.55 -3.60
CA THR A 609 2.93 -8.23 -3.51
C THR A 609 4.13 -8.41 -2.58
N ASP A 610 5.30 -8.64 -3.20
CA ASP A 610 6.56 -8.94 -2.53
C ASP A 610 7.10 -7.71 -1.79
N ALA A 611 7.87 -7.93 -0.74
CA ALA A 611 8.59 -6.90 -0.01
C ALA A 611 9.42 -6.04 -0.98
N ALA A 612 9.58 -4.75 -0.71
CA ALA A 612 10.28 -3.84 -1.63
C ALA A 612 11.76 -4.26 -1.84
N GLY A 613 12.23 -4.20 -3.09
CA GLY A 613 13.60 -4.59 -3.47
C GLY A 613 14.67 -3.56 -3.06
N HIS A 614 15.91 -3.76 -3.52
CA HIS A 614 17.06 -2.99 -3.02
C HIS A 614 17.20 -1.54 -3.54
N GLY A 615 16.50 -1.16 -4.62
CA GLY A 615 16.53 0.20 -5.21
C GLY A 615 17.87 0.68 -5.81
N LEU A 616 18.83 -0.20 -6.06
CA LEU A 616 20.21 0.13 -6.51
C LEU A 616 20.37 0.13 -8.03
N GLY A 617 19.39 -0.39 -8.77
CA GLY A 617 19.46 -0.66 -10.20
C GLY A 617 20.45 -1.76 -10.57
N GLY A 618 20.79 -1.81 -11.86
CA GLY A 618 21.70 -2.78 -12.46
C GLY A 618 21.11 -4.20 -12.53
N THR A 619 21.97 -5.20 -12.46
CA THR A 619 21.62 -6.62 -12.59
C THR A 619 21.45 -7.32 -11.24
N THR A 620 21.25 -6.55 -10.16
CA THR A 620 21.11 -7.10 -8.81
C THR A 620 19.70 -7.70 -8.69
N PRO A 621 19.56 -8.95 -8.22
CA PRO A 621 18.25 -9.55 -7.93
C PRO A 621 17.39 -8.68 -7.03
N ALA A 622 16.16 -8.39 -7.48
CA ALA A 622 15.24 -7.54 -6.73
C ALA A 622 14.19 -8.30 -5.91
N TRP A 623 13.95 -9.60 -6.18
CA TRP A 623 13.00 -10.42 -5.43
C TRP A 623 13.52 -10.74 -4.02
N ASN A 624 12.61 -10.81 -3.07
CA ASN A 624 12.94 -11.04 -1.66
C ASN A 624 12.31 -12.35 -1.17
N ASN A 625 11.00 -12.37 -0.95
CA ASN A 625 10.30 -13.55 -0.48
C ASN A 625 10.05 -14.52 -1.64
N ASP A 626 10.27 -15.81 -1.39
CA ASP A 626 10.14 -16.90 -2.38
C ASP A 626 8.97 -17.82 -2.00
N LEU A 627 7.92 -17.81 -2.83
CA LEU A 627 6.75 -18.68 -2.69
C LEU A 627 6.63 -19.61 -3.91
N ASP A 628 6.52 -20.91 -3.65
CA ASP A 628 6.30 -21.92 -4.70
C ASP A 628 4.81 -22.26 -4.82
N LEU A 629 4.24 -22.16 -6.02
CA LEU A 629 2.97 -22.77 -6.38
C LEU A 629 3.19 -24.24 -6.77
N ARG A 630 2.42 -25.13 -6.15
CA ARG A 630 2.35 -26.54 -6.55
C ARG A 630 0.91 -27.02 -6.64
N VAL A 631 0.55 -27.64 -7.76
CA VAL A 631 -0.73 -28.35 -7.90
C VAL A 631 -0.47 -29.84 -7.83
N ARG A 632 -1.24 -30.55 -7.00
CA ARG A 632 -1.11 -32.01 -6.83
C ARG A 632 -2.34 -32.73 -7.34
N VAL A 633 -2.15 -33.56 -8.36
CA VAL A 633 -3.21 -34.34 -9.01
C VAL A 633 -2.80 -35.80 -9.02
N ALA A 634 -3.63 -36.69 -8.46
CA ALA A 634 -3.41 -38.14 -8.46
C ALA A 634 -1.99 -38.60 -8.03
N GLY A 635 -1.34 -37.86 -7.12
CA GLY A 635 0.01 -38.15 -6.62
C GLY A 635 1.16 -37.54 -7.44
N GLU A 636 0.88 -36.91 -8.57
CA GLU A 636 1.85 -36.10 -9.31
C GLU A 636 1.84 -34.65 -8.81
N THR A 637 2.97 -33.95 -8.96
CA THR A 637 3.15 -32.55 -8.55
C THR A 637 3.57 -31.71 -9.74
N PHE A 638 2.89 -30.59 -9.93
CA PHE A 638 3.09 -29.63 -11.01
C PHE A 638 3.55 -28.30 -10.40
N SER A 639 4.76 -27.87 -10.72
CA SER A 639 5.38 -26.67 -10.14
C SER A 639 5.14 -25.44 -11.01
N GLY A 640 5.01 -24.27 -10.39
CA GLY A 640 4.76 -23.01 -11.08
C GLY A 640 5.81 -22.62 -12.11
N ASN A 641 5.36 -21.96 -13.18
CA ASN A 641 6.15 -21.42 -14.29
C ASN A 641 6.93 -22.45 -15.12
N GLN A 642 6.56 -23.72 -15.02
CA GLN A 642 7.10 -24.79 -15.84
C GLN A 642 6.11 -25.08 -16.96
N PHE A 643 6.47 -24.81 -18.22
CA PHE A 643 5.60 -25.03 -19.37
C PHE A 643 6.31 -25.83 -20.46
N ASP A 644 5.59 -26.77 -21.07
CA ASP A 644 6.04 -27.49 -22.25
C ASP A 644 5.82 -26.67 -23.54
N GLU A 645 6.14 -27.26 -24.70
CA GLU A 645 5.96 -26.59 -26.00
C GLU A 645 4.49 -26.29 -26.36
N ASN A 646 3.53 -26.90 -25.66
CA ASN A 646 2.09 -26.70 -25.85
C ASN A 646 1.50 -25.70 -24.84
N GLY A 647 2.29 -25.23 -23.87
CA GLY A 647 1.87 -24.28 -22.84
C GLY A 647 1.20 -24.96 -21.64
N TRP A 648 1.44 -26.26 -21.46
CA TRP A 648 0.95 -27.03 -20.31
C TRP A 648 2.06 -27.31 -19.32
N THR A 649 1.71 -27.39 -18.04
CA THR A 649 2.67 -27.69 -16.97
C THR A 649 2.94 -29.20 -16.91
N PRO A 650 4.17 -29.67 -17.13
CA PRO A 650 4.52 -31.07 -16.95
C PRO A 650 4.79 -31.40 -15.47
N PRO A 651 4.58 -32.66 -15.03
CA PRO A 651 4.83 -33.05 -13.64
C PRO A 651 6.32 -33.19 -13.32
N GLY A 652 6.69 -33.01 -12.04
CA GLY A 652 8.02 -33.32 -11.51
C GLY A 652 9.13 -32.33 -11.90
N THR A 653 8.77 -31.12 -12.31
CA THR A 653 9.68 -30.03 -12.65
C THR A 653 10.13 -29.24 -11.42
N ALA A 654 11.31 -28.61 -11.53
CA ALA A 654 11.81 -27.71 -10.49
C ALA A 654 10.96 -26.44 -10.42
N PRO A 655 10.74 -25.86 -9.23
CA PRO A 655 9.98 -24.63 -9.06
C PRO A 655 10.70 -23.40 -9.63
N ASP A 656 9.95 -22.30 -9.82
CA ASP A 656 10.54 -20.97 -10.01
C ASP A 656 11.25 -20.53 -8.72
N THR A 657 12.08 -19.49 -8.80
CA THR A 657 12.84 -18.97 -7.64
C THR A 657 13.05 -17.45 -7.74
N ARG A 658 12.32 -16.77 -8.65
CA ARG A 658 12.61 -15.40 -9.07
C ARG A 658 11.37 -14.53 -9.25
N HIS A 659 10.26 -15.12 -9.69
CA HIS A 659 9.07 -14.37 -10.05
C HIS A 659 8.05 -14.37 -8.93
N ASN A 660 7.49 -13.20 -8.61
CA ASN A 660 6.35 -13.08 -7.71
C ASN A 660 4.99 -13.39 -8.38
N THR A 661 5.04 -14.13 -9.49
CA THR A 661 3.88 -14.66 -10.21
C THR A 661 4.22 -16.08 -10.64
N GLU A 662 3.42 -17.05 -10.21
CA GLU A 662 3.58 -18.45 -10.57
C GLU A 662 2.30 -19.04 -11.15
N GLY A 663 2.38 -19.66 -12.33
CA GLY A 663 1.25 -20.29 -13.00
C GLY A 663 1.42 -21.80 -13.19
N VAL A 664 0.35 -22.56 -12.97
CA VAL A 664 0.24 -23.99 -13.31
C VAL A 664 -0.99 -24.20 -14.20
N PHE A 665 -0.78 -24.58 -15.46
CA PHE A 665 -1.86 -24.79 -16.44
C PHE A 665 -1.93 -26.26 -16.86
N LEU A 666 -3.08 -26.88 -16.66
CA LEU A 666 -3.32 -28.30 -16.89
C LEU A 666 -4.42 -28.47 -17.95
N GLU A 667 -4.13 -29.21 -19.01
CA GLU A 667 -5.06 -29.44 -20.12
C GLU A 667 -6.34 -30.15 -19.66
N THR A 668 -6.19 -31.18 -18.84
CA THR A 668 -7.31 -31.90 -18.21
C THR A 668 -6.91 -32.36 -16.82
N VAL A 669 -7.85 -32.27 -15.88
CA VAL A 669 -7.69 -32.76 -14.50
C VAL A 669 -8.81 -33.75 -14.21
N ALA A 670 -8.45 -34.94 -13.72
CA ALA A 670 -9.40 -35.99 -13.40
C ALA A 670 -9.75 -35.96 -11.90
N GLY A 671 -10.85 -35.28 -11.56
CA GLY A 671 -11.40 -35.28 -10.20
C GLY A 671 -10.75 -34.26 -9.27
N ASP A 672 -10.62 -34.62 -8.00
CA ASP A 672 -10.12 -33.74 -6.94
C ASP A 672 -8.60 -33.55 -7.02
N PHE A 673 -8.14 -32.38 -6.62
CA PHE A 673 -6.73 -32.00 -6.59
C PHE A 673 -6.46 -31.04 -5.43
N ASP A 674 -5.19 -30.85 -5.08
CA ASP A 674 -4.81 -29.87 -4.08
C ASP A 674 -4.01 -28.74 -4.72
N ILE A 675 -4.19 -27.53 -4.20
CA ILE A 675 -3.29 -26.40 -4.44
C ILE A 675 -2.47 -26.19 -3.18
N ASP A 676 -1.15 -26.16 -3.34
CA ASP A 676 -0.19 -25.83 -2.31
C ASP A 676 0.50 -24.51 -2.67
N VAL A 677 0.61 -23.61 -1.68
CA VAL A 677 1.53 -22.48 -1.70
C VAL A 677 2.54 -22.72 -0.59
N LEU A 678 3.81 -22.91 -0.97
CA LEU A 678 4.89 -23.15 -0.03
C LEU A 678 5.70 -21.88 0.13
N ALA A 679 5.81 -21.38 1.36
CA ALA A 679 6.74 -20.34 1.73
C ALA A 679 8.17 -20.92 1.76
N VAL A 680 8.89 -20.89 0.64
CA VAL A 680 10.24 -21.47 0.56
C VAL A 680 11.21 -20.64 1.40
N ASP A 681 11.17 -19.33 1.24
CA ASP A 681 12.01 -18.39 1.98
C ASP A 681 11.27 -17.08 2.25
N ILE A 682 10.88 -16.85 3.51
CA ILE A 682 10.37 -15.56 4.01
C ILE A 682 11.54 -14.85 4.68
N ASN A 683 12.18 -13.93 3.95
CA ASN A 683 13.40 -13.25 4.37
C ASN A 683 13.23 -11.73 4.49
N SER A 684 12.06 -11.21 4.13
CA SER A 684 11.74 -9.79 4.16
C SER A 684 10.29 -9.56 4.58
N ASP A 685 10.03 -8.33 5.02
CA ASP A 685 8.73 -7.85 5.45
C ASP A 685 7.86 -7.45 4.24
N GLY A 686 6.85 -8.28 3.94
CA GLY A 686 5.91 -8.07 2.85
C GLY A 686 4.65 -7.30 3.28
N LEU A 687 4.42 -7.18 4.59
CA LEU A 687 3.28 -6.51 5.23
C LEU A 687 3.79 -5.49 6.28
N PRO A 688 4.39 -4.36 5.84
CA PRO A 688 5.11 -3.45 6.72
C PRO A 688 4.24 -2.78 7.82
N ASN A 689 2.92 -2.83 7.67
CA ASN A 689 1.96 -2.29 8.63
C ASN A 689 1.41 -3.34 9.62
N LEU A 690 1.90 -4.59 9.57
CA LEU A 690 1.63 -5.61 10.58
C LEU A 690 2.81 -5.76 11.56
N PRO A 691 2.56 -6.08 12.85
CA PRO A 691 3.63 -6.36 13.80
C PRO A 691 4.45 -7.59 13.37
N GLY A 692 5.73 -7.39 13.08
CA GLY A 692 6.63 -8.44 12.59
C GLY A 692 7.82 -7.84 11.85
N PHE A 693 8.74 -8.70 11.39
CA PHE A 693 9.83 -8.29 10.47
C PHE A 693 9.98 -9.25 9.28
N LEU A 694 9.21 -10.35 9.25
CA LEU A 694 9.30 -11.42 8.26
C LEU A 694 7.90 -11.98 8.05
N ASP A 695 7.26 -11.53 6.98
CA ASP A 695 5.95 -12.03 6.60
C ASP A 695 5.68 -11.89 5.10
N GLN A 696 4.73 -12.69 4.63
CA GLN A 696 4.24 -12.62 3.26
C GLN A 696 2.82 -13.19 3.18
N ASP A 697 1.90 -12.39 2.66
CA ASP A 697 0.59 -12.83 2.19
C ASP A 697 0.65 -13.16 0.69
N PHE A 698 -0.43 -13.68 0.13
CA PHE A 698 -0.52 -13.97 -1.30
C PHE A 698 -1.98 -14.03 -1.77
N ALA A 699 -2.16 -14.01 -3.09
CA ALA A 699 -3.42 -14.27 -3.75
C ALA A 699 -3.30 -15.46 -4.70
N VAL A 700 -4.37 -16.27 -4.77
CA VAL A 700 -4.50 -17.39 -5.73
C VAL A 700 -5.81 -17.28 -6.49
N VAL A 701 -5.73 -17.42 -7.81
CA VAL A 701 -6.90 -17.56 -8.69
C VAL A 701 -6.88 -18.94 -9.33
N CYS A 702 -7.96 -19.70 -9.13
CA CYS A 702 -8.14 -21.03 -9.69
C CYS A 702 -9.29 -21.05 -10.69
N TRP A 703 -8.94 -21.14 -11.98
CA TRP A 703 -9.86 -21.22 -13.10
C TRP A 703 -10.36 -22.64 -13.34
N ASN A 704 -11.65 -22.78 -13.61
CA ASN A 704 -12.35 -24.07 -13.74
C ASN A 704 -12.30 -24.90 -12.46
N CYS A 705 -12.46 -24.23 -11.31
CA CYS A 705 -12.33 -24.84 -9.99
C CYS A 705 -13.55 -24.57 -9.11
N ARG A 706 -13.79 -25.47 -8.16
CA ARG A 706 -14.65 -25.25 -7.00
C ARG A 706 -13.92 -25.68 -5.73
N LYS A 707 -14.21 -25.02 -4.61
CA LYS A 707 -13.80 -25.51 -3.29
C LYS A 707 -14.41 -26.90 -3.06
N ARG A 708 -13.60 -27.87 -2.66
CA ARG A 708 -14.06 -29.25 -2.45
C ARG A 708 -15.06 -29.29 -1.28
N PRO A 709 -16.21 -29.98 -1.41
CA PRO A 709 -17.06 -30.29 -0.26
C PRO A 709 -16.29 -31.12 0.76
N ILE A 710 -16.10 -30.58 1.96
CA ILE A 710 -15.38 -31.23 3.07
C ILE A 710 -16.15 -31.03 4.38
N PHE A 711 -15.71 -31.68 5.45
CA PHE A 711 -16.23 -31.44 6.79
C PHE A 711 -15.07 -31.19 7.74
N ASP A 712 -15.36 -30.47 8.82
CA ASP A 712 -14.44 -30.30 9.94
C ASP A 712 -15.02 -31.01 11.18
N MET A 713 -14.15 -31.49 12.07
CA MET A 713 -14.52 -32.14 13.32
C MET A 713 -13.84 -31.45 14.49
N ILE A 714 -14.63 -30.70 15.25
CA ILE A 714 -14.16 -29.85 16.33
C ILE A 714 -14.61 -30.45 17.67
N PRO A 715 -13.69 -30.89 18.55
CA PRO A 715 -14.04 -31.27 19.90
C PRO A 715 -14.32 -30.03 20.77
N ARG A 716 -15.38 -30.06 21.58
CA ARG A 716 -15.63 -28.99 22.57
C ARG A 716 -14.59 -28.94 23.68
N ALA A 717 -13.93 -30.07 23.93
CA ALA A 717 -12.79 -30.17 24.82
C ALA A 717 -11.86 -31.28 24.33
N ASN A 718 -10.57 -30.97 24.19
CA ASN A 718 -9.54 -31.96 23.84
C ASN A 718 -9.22 -32.91 25.00
N LYS A 719 -9.68 -32.59 26.21
CA LYS A 719 -9.47 -33.35 27.43
C LYS A 719 -10.77 -33.45 28.22
N THR A 720 -11.01 -34.59 28.85
CA THR A 720 -12.11 -34.77 29.80
C THR A 720 -11.62 -35.58 30.98
N THR A 721 -12.02 -35.17 32.19
CA THR A 721 -11.72 -35.90 33.42
C THR A 721 -12.96 -36.63 33.92
N ALA A 722 -12.78 -37.86 34.40
CA ALA A 722 -13.83 -38.63 35.04
C ALA A 722 -13.34 -39.31 36.32
N CYS A 723 -14.26 -39.47 37.28
CA CYS A 723 -13.99 -40.32 38.42
C CYS A 723 -13.91 -41.78 37.98
N ALA A 724 -13.03 -42.55 38.61
CA ALA A 724 -12.96 -43.99 38.40
C ALA A 724 -14.33 -44.63 38.70
N ALA A 725 -14.79 -45.49 37.79
CA ALA A 725 -16.12 -46.09 37.73
C ALA A 725 -17.24 -45.22 37.13
N ASP A 726 -17.03 -43.91 36.91
CA ASP A 726 -17.95 -43.07 36.15
C ASP A 726 -17.67 -43.10 34.65
N GLN A 727 -18.62 -42.64 33.84
CA GLN A 727 -18.44 -42.48 32.40
C GLN A 727 -17.83 -41.12 32.08
N ALA A 728 -16.99 -41.06 31.04
CA ALA A 728 -16.49 -39.81 30.48
C ALA A 728 -17.18 -39.51 29.15
N HIS A 729 -17.47 -38.24 28.87
CA HIS A 729 -18.16 -37.82 27.66
C HIS A 729 -17.36 -36.75 26.91
N PHE A 730 -17.13 -36.96 25.61
CA PHE A 730 -16.57 -35.97 24.70
C PHE A 730 -17.66 -35.56 23.71
N ASN A 731 -17.92 -34.25 23.59
CA ASN A 731 -18.84 -33.70 22.59
C ASN A 731 -18.04 -33.23 21.38
N LEU A 732 -18.36 -33.76 20.21
CA LEU A 732 -17.72 -33.45 18.94
C LEU A 732 -18.74 -32.78 18.03
N ASP A 733 -18.43 -31.57 17.56
CA ASP A 733 -19.23 -30.85 16.58
C ASP A 733 -18.61 -31.08 15.19
N LEU A 734 -19.37 -31.69 14.28
CA LEU A 734 -18.99 -31.85 12.89
C LEU A 734 -19.66 -30.75 12.06
N LEU A 735 -18.86 -29.99 11.32
CA LEU A 735 -19.32 -28.89 10.46
C LEU A 735 -19.29 -29.32 8.99
N ALA A 736 -20.35 -29.00 8.24
CA ALA A 736 -20.35 -29.15 6.79
C ALA A 736 -19.76 -27.90 6.14
N LEU A 737 -18.72 -28.05 5.32
CA LEU A 737 -18.08 -26.97 4.58
C LEU A 737 -18.30 -27.17 3.08
N ASN A 738 -18.42 -26.05 2.34
CA ASN A 738 -18.56 -26.05 0.88
C ASN A 738 -19.69 -26.97 0.34
N GLY A 739 -20.79 -27.09 1.11
CA GLY A 739 -21.96 -27.88 0.73
C GLY A 739 -21.84 -29.39 0.94
N PHE A 740 -20.93 -29.86 1.80
CA PHE A 740 -20.80 -31.28 2.13
C PHE A 740 -22.12 -31.87 2.69
N ASP A 741 -22.59 -32.95 2.07
CA ASP A 741 -23.89 -33.58 2.36
C ASP A 741 -23.81 -35.11 2.56
N GLN A 742 -22.59 -35.66 2.62
CA GLN A 742 -22.36 -37.10 2.72
C GLN A 742 -22.29 -37.58 4.18
N THR A 743 -22.47 -38.90 4.37
CA THR A 743 -22.32 -39.52 5.69
C THR A 743 -20.85 -39.69 6.05
N VAL A 744 -20.51 -39.30 7.28
CA VAL A 744 -19.21 -39.44 7.94
C VAL A 744 -19.29 -40.58 8.95
N THR A 745 -18.30 -41.47 8.94
CA THR A 745 -18.13 -42.56 9.91
C THR A 745 -17.05 -42.20 10.92
N LEU A 746 -17.34 -42.38 12.20
CA LEU A 746 -16.46 -42.05 13.32
C LEU A 746 -15.87 -43.32 13.93
N GLU A 747 -14.56 -43.33 14.17
CA GLU A 747 -13.85 -44.43 14.80
C GLU A 747 -12.89 -43.93 15.90
N VAL A 748 -12.73 -44.73 16.96
CA VAL A 748 -11.78 -44.45 18.05
C VAL A 748 -10.59 -45.40 17.92
N SER A 749 -9.38 -44.85 18.04
CA SER A 749 -8.13 -45.63 18.06
C SER A 749 -7.23 -45.20 19.21
N GLY A 750 -6.31 -46.08 19.63
CA GLY A 750 -5.34 -45.78 20.69
C GLY A 750 -5.86 -45.87 22.13
N LEU A 751 -7.13 -46.23 22.34
CA LEU A 751 -7.70 -46.36 23.68
C LEU A 751 -7.07 -47.54 24.47
N PRO A 752 -6.70 -47.36 25.76
CA PRO A 752 -6.15 -48.43 26.60
C PRO A 752 -7.02 -49.68 26.70
N LYS A 753 -6.37 -50.85 26.75
CA LYS A 753 -7.06 -52.13 26.93
C LYS A 753 -7.79 -52.17 28.28
N GLY A 754 -9.11 -52.33 28.25
CA GLY A 754 -9.98 -52.38 29.42
C GLY A 754 -11.07 -51.31 29.40
N LEU A 755 -10.82 -50.19 28.70
CA LEU A 755 -11.82 -49.16 28.43
C LEU A 755 -12.67 -49.53 27.21
N SER A 756 -13.91 -49.05 27.19
CA SER A 756 -14.83 -49.18 26.05
C SER A 756 -15.29 -47.80 25.57
N ALA A 757 -15.18 -47.55 24.26
CA ALA A 757 -15.66 -46.33 23.60
C ALA A 757 -16.94 -46.61 22.81
N GLN A 758 -17.93 -45.72 22.92
CA GLN A 758 -19.17 -45.79 22.16
C GLN A 758 -19.65 -44.38 21.80
N PHE A 759 -19.87 -44.13 20.51
CA PHE A 759 -20.60 -42.96 20.04
C PHE A 759 -22.10 -43.17 20.20
N ASP A 760 -22.84 -42.12 20.55
CA ASP A 760 -24.31 -42.10 20.46
C ASP A 760 -24.79 -42.29 19.01
N ASN A 761 -24.05 -41.73 18.05
CA ASN A 761 -24.15 -42.06 16.64
C ASN A 761 -22.77 -42.04 15.94
N ALA A 762 -22.27 -43.22 15.55
CA ALA A 762 -21.00 -43.35 14.83
C ALA A 762 -21.09 -43.02 13.33
N GLN A 763 -22.29 -42.75 12.80
CA GLN A 763 -22.51 -42.39 11.39
C GLN A 763 -23.45 -41.19 11.28
N VAL A 764 -22.91 -40.02 10.95
CA VAL A 764 -23.66 -38.76 10.88
C VAL A 764 -23.46 -38.06 9.54
N THR A 765 -24.43 -37.25 9.13
CA THR A 765 -24.26 -36.30 8.03
C THR A 765 -24.12 -34.90 8.65
N PRO A 766 -22.96 -34.23 8.50
CA PRO A 766 -22.76 -32.86 8.99
C PRO A 766 -23.77 -31.85 8.39
N PRO A 767 -24.11 -30.77 9.10
CA PRO A 767 -23.67 -30.44 10.45
C PRO A 767 -24.35 -31.34 11.50
N ALA A 768 -23.57 -31.85 12.45
CA ALA A 768 -24.06 -32.76 13.49
C ALA A 768 -23.22 -32.62 14.76
N ALA A 769 -23.83 -32.86 15.92
CA ALA A 769 -23.11 -33.04 17.17
C ALA A 769 -23.17 -34.52 17.57
N VAL A 770 -22.04 -35.06 18.03
CA VAL A 770 -21.90 -36.46 18.43
C VAL A 770 -21.28 -36.54 19.82
N THR A 771 -21.82 -37.39 20.68
CA THR A 771 -21.28 -37.65 22.02
C THR A 771 -20.52 -38.98 22.01
N LEU A 772 -19.21 -38.92 22.24
CA LEU A 772 -18.39 -40.10 22.53
C LEU A 772 -18.41 -40.39 24.03
N THR A 773 -18.89 -41.57 24.42
CA THR A 773 -18.87 -42.05 25.79
C THR A 773 -17.77 -43.08 26.00
N ILE A 774 -16.87 -42.82 26.96
CA ILE A 774 -15.90 -43.81 27.46
C ILE A 774 -16.43 -44.42 28.76
N SER A 775 -16.42 -45.75 28.83
CA SER A 775 -16.95 -46.54 29.94
C SER A 775 -15.96 -47.61 30.40
N GLN A 776 -16.29 -48.31 31.50
CA GLN A 776 -15.40 -49.27 32.18
C GLN A 776 -14.10 -48.64 32.67
N THR A 777 -14.20 -47.38 33.12
CA THR A 777 -13.07 -46.58 33.60
C THR A 777 -12.40 -47.17 34.86
N ASP A 778 -13.10 -48.03 35.59
CA ASP A 778 -12.59 -48.81 36.72
C ASP A 778 -11.65 -49.96 36.32
N ALA A 779 -11.58 -50.31 35.03
CA ALA A 779 -10.72 -51.38 34.53
C ALA A 779 -9.24 -50.98 34.39
N VAL A 780 -8.94 -49.69 34.49
CA VAL A 780 -7.58 -49.13 34.40
C VAL A 780 -7.26 -48.28 35.63
N ALA A 781 -5.98 -48.06 35.90
CA ALA A 781 -5.57 -47.23 37.03
C ALA A 781 -5.87 -45.74 36.78
N PRO A 782 -5.94 -44.89 37.81
CA PRO A 782 -5.91 -43.44 37.63
C PRO A 782 -4.69 -43.00 36.82
N GLY A 783 -4.88 -42.00 35.96
CA GLY A 783 -3.85 -41.49 35.06
C GLY A 783 -4.41 -40.85 33.79
N THR A 784 -3.52 -40.38 32.94
CA THR A 784 -3.84 -39.72 31.66
C THR A 784 -3.68 -40.68 30.49
N TYR A 785 -4.71 -40.75 29.64
CA TYR A 785 -4.80 -41.68 28.53
C TYR A 785 -5.08 -40.93 27.21
N PRO A 786 -4.06 -40.65 26.39
CA PRO A 786 -4.25 -40.09 25.06
C PRO A 786 -4.83 -41.13 24.11
N PHE A 787 -5.73 -40.71 23.22
CA PHE A 787 -6.31 -41.52 22.15
C PHE A 787 -6.71 -40.62 20.98
N SER A 788 -7.15 -41.21 19.86
CA SER A 788 -7.54 -40.45 18.66
C SER A 788 -8.93 -40.82 18.20
N VAL A 789 -9.61 -39.83 17.63
CA VAL A 789 -10.89 -40.01 16.93
C VAL A 789 -10.69 -39.64 15.47
N SER A 790 -10.98 -40.59 14.58
CA SER A 790 -10.99 -40.37 13.14
C SER A 790 -12.41 -40.26 12.62
N ALA A 791 -12.62 -39.37 11.67
CA ALA A 791 -13.87 -39.18 10.95
C ALA A 791 -13.59 -39.36 9.45
N GLU A 792 -14.32 -40.23 8.77
CA GLU A 792 -14.14 -40.51 7.33
C GLU A 792 -15.46 -40.42 6.56
N GLY A 793 -15.50 -39.62 5.49
CA GLY A 793 -16.68 -39.47 4.64
C GLY A 793 -16.38 -38.67 3.37
N GLY A 794 -17.01 -39.01 2.26
CA GLY A 794 -16.88 -38.27 0.99
C GLY A 794 -15.45 -38.05 0.49
N ASN A 795 -14.59 -39.07 0.61
CA ASN A 795 -13.15 -39.02 0.27
C ASN A 795 -12.36 -37.93 1.04
N TRP A 796 -12.87 -37.51 2.20
CA TRP A 796 -12.22 -36.64 3.17
C TRP A 796 -12.11 -37.37 4.52
N SER A 797 -11.06 -37.05 5.27
CA SER A 797 -10.83 -37.63 6.59
C SER A 797 -10.24 -36.60 7.54
N GLU A 798 -10.81 -36.51 8.75
CA GLU A 798 -10.27 -35.70 9.85
C GLU A 798 -9.80 -36.62 10.98
N ASN A 799 -8.76 -36.21 11.71
CA ASN A 799 -8.26 -36.96 12.87
C ASN A 799 -7.86 -36.00 13.99
N ILE A 800 -8.50 -36.14 15.14
CA ILE A 800 -8.24 -35.32 16.34
C ILE A 800 -7.64 -36.16 17.45
N ALA A 801 -6.75 -35.55 18.23
CA ALA A 801 -6.18 -36.15 19.43
C ALA A 801 -6.99 -35.71 20.66
N LEU A 802 -7.43 -36.69 21.46
CA LEU A 802 -8.18 -36.46 22.70
C LEU A 802 -7.45 -37.11 23.89
N SER A 803 -7.76 -36.67 25.10
CA SER A 803 -7.17 -37.18 26.33
C SER A 803 -8.22 -37.43 27.41
N LEU A 804 -8.24 -38.66 27.95
CA LEU A 804 -9.03 -38.99 29.14
C LEU A 804 -8.14 -38.94 30.39
N GLU A 805 -8.51 -38.15 31.38
CA GLU A 805 -7.91 -38.21 32.71
C GLU A 805 -8.84 -38.96 33.69
N LEU A 806 -8.29 -39.96 34.37
CA LEU A 806 -9.01 -40.71 35.40
C LEU A 806 -8.43 -40.42 36.78
N VAL A 807 -9.31 -40.02 37.70
CA VAL A 807 -9.00 -39.79 39.13
C VAL A 807 -9.78 -40.77 40.00
N ALA A 808 -9.22 -41.19 41.14
CA ALA A 808 -9.84 -42.22 41.99
C ALA A 808 -10.64 -41.68 43.19
N GLU A 809 -10.43 -40.42 43.56
CA GLU A 809 -11.02 -39.85 44.76
C GLU A 809 -11.15 -38.31 44.65
N PRO A 810 -12.08 -37.70 45.42
CA PRO A 810 -12.15 -36.25 45.57
C PRO A 810 -10.82 -35.70 46.11
N PRO A 811 -10.49 -34.44 45.83
CA PRO A 811 -9.24 -33.85 46.28
C PRO A 811 -9.21 -33.70 47.81
N PRO A 812 -8.02 -33.72 48.44
CA PRO A 812 -7.87 -33.37 49.85
C PRO A 812 -8.09 -31.87 50.07
N ALA A 813 -8.20 -31.43 51.33
CA ALA A 813 -8.42 -30.02 51.65
C ALA A 813 -7.33 -29.11 51.05
N ALA A 814 -7.73 -27.95 50.53
CA ALA A 814 -6.80 -26.90 50.13
C ALA A 814 -6.48 -25.99 51.32
N HIS A 815 -5.29 -25.41 51.35
CA HIS A 815 -4.86 -24.50 52.41
C HIS A 815 -4.81 -23.05 51.89
N PRO A 816 -5.49 -22.10 52.57
CA PRO A 816 -5.40 -20.68 52.26
C PRO A 816 -3.95 -20.17 52.26
N GLY A 817 -3.63 -19.32 51.30
CA GLY A 817 -2.40 -18.55 51.20
C GLY A 817 -2.65 -17.09 51.59
N GLU A 818 -2.67 -16.19 50.61
CA GLU A 818 -2.96 -14.77 50.82
C GLU A 818 -4.47 -14.47 50.71
N PRO A 819 -5.03 -13.52 51.48
CA PRO A 819 -4.39 -12.86 52.61
C PRO A 819 -4.07 -13.83 53.75
N GLN A 820 -2.86 -13.69 54.33
CA GLN A 820 -2.44 -14.48 55.49
C GLN A 820 -3.43 -14.33 56.66
N PRO A 821 -3.51 -15.33 57.57
CA PRO A 821 -4.37 -15.26 58.75
C PRO A 821 -4.13 -13.99 59.58
N ASP A 822 -5.24 -13.33 59.96
CA ASP A 822 -5.31 -12.07 60.70
C ASP A 822 -4.63 -10.86 60.03
N ALA A 823 -4.38 -10.93 58.72
CA ALA A 823 -3.76 -9.83 57.98
C ALA A 823 -4.58 -8.53 58.11
N GLN A 824 -3.89 -7.41 58.27
CA GLN A 824 -4.49 -6.09 58.38
C GLN A 824 -4.17 -5.28 57.12
N ASP A 825 -4.92 -4.19 56.91
CA ASP A 825 -4.67 -3.23 55.83
C ASP A 825 -4.78 -3.83 54.41
N ILE A 826 -5.63 -4.85 54.28
CA ILE A 826 -5.85 -5.54 53.01
C ILE A 826 -6.64 -4.64 52.06
N HIS A 827 -6.25 -4.63 50.79
CA HIS A 827 -6.94 -3.89 49.73
C HIS A 827 -8.43 -4.24 49.67
N LEU A 828 -9.28 -3.28 49.31
CA LEU A 828 -10.74 -3.49 49.23
C LEU A 828 -11.13 -4.51 48.13
N ARG A 829 -10.22 -4.77 47.18
CA ARG A 829 -10.28 -5.92 46.27
C ARG A 829 -9.09 -6.85 46.55
N PRO A 830 -9.20 -7.77 47.52
CA PRO A 830 -8.11 -8.67 47.84
C PRO A 830 -7.89 -9.70 46.71
N ARG A 831 -6.61 -9.98 46.44
CA ARG A 831 -6.20 -11.19 45.71
C ARG A 831 -6.10 -12.33 46.71
N PHE A 832 -6.90 -13.36 46.50
CA PHE A 832 -6.82 -14.60 47.26
C PHE A 832 -5.89 -15.58 46.57
N THR A 833 -5.06 -16.30 47.30
CA THR A 833 -4.20 -17.36 46.76
C THR A 833 -4.22 -18.58 47.66
N TRP A 834 -3.98 -19.78 47.14
CA TRP A 834 -3.90 -21.00 47.95
C TRP A 834 -2.92 -22.00 47.36
N GLN A 835 -2.55 -22.99 48.17
CA GLN A 835 -1.72 -24.09 47.69
C GLN A 835 -2.56 -25.09 46.91
N ALA A 836 -2.00 -25.58 45.79
CA ALA A 836 -2.64 -26.61 44.99
C ALA A 836 -2.91 -27.87 45.83
N ALA A 837 -4.17 -28.31 45.86
CA ALA A 837 -4.54 -29.60 46.42
C ALA A 837 -4.30 -30.69 45.37
N ALA A 838 -3.74 -31.84 45.79
CA ALA A 838 -3.53 -32.96 44.88
C ALA A 838 -4.87 -33.42 44.27
N LEU A 839 -4.90 -33.75 42.98
CA LEU A 839 -6.12 -34.18 42.26
C LEU A 839 -7.21 -33.11 42.11
N ALA A 840 -6.99 -31.86 42.53
CA ALA A 840 -7.98 -30.79 42.35
C ALA A 840 -7.89 -30.18 40.95
N GLU A 841 -9.05 -29.96 40.33
CA GLU A 841 -9.19 -29.35 39.01
C GLU A 841 -9.79 -27.95 39.09
N SER A 842 -10.60 -27.72 40.12
CA SER A 842 -11.19 -26.42 40.42
C SER A 842 -11.29 -26.21 41.92
N TYR A 843 -11.55 -24.97 42.30
CA TYR A 843 -11.67 -24.52 43.66
C TYR A 843 -12.87 -23.60 43.78
N ARG A 844 -13.61 -23.71 44.88
CA ARG A 844 -14.61 -22.73 45.28
C ARG A 844 -14.03 -21.87 46.39
N ILE A 845 -13.98 -20.56 46.15
CA ILE A 845 -13.64 -19.58 47.16
C ILE A 845 -14.91 -19.05 47.83
N GLU A 846 -14.87 -18.95 49.15
CA GLU A 846 -15.94 -18.41 49.96
C GLU A 846 -15.38 -17.30 50.86
N VAL A 847 -16.01 -16.12 50.85
CA VAL A 847 -15.69 -14.98 51.74
C VAL A 847 -16.96 -14.56 52.47
N ALA A 848 -16.87 -14.31 53.77
CA ALA A 848 -18.00 -13.99 54.65
C ALA A 848 -17.64 -12.94 55.72
N LEU A 849 -18.65 -12.31 56.30
CA LEU A 849 -18.51 -11.36 57.42
C LEU A 849 -18.44 -12.04 58.79
N ASP A 850 -18.71 -13.35 58.85
CA ASP A 850 -18.73 -14.13 60.09
C ASP A 850 -18.05 -15.50 59.94
N ALA A 851 -17.55 -16.03 61.06
CA ALA A 851 -16.82 -17.30 61.10
C ALA A 851 -17.66 -18.55 60.77
N ALA A 852 -18.99 -18.45 60.83
CA ALA A 852 -19.88 -19.55 60.47
C ALA A 852 -20.23 -19.55 58.97
N PHE A 853 -19.80 -18.54 58.22
CA PHE A 853 -20.12 -18.34 56.79
C PHE A 853 -21.64 -18.27 56.55
N GLU A 854 -22.39 -17.64 57.47
CA GLU A 854 -23.84 -17.40 57.32
C GLU A 854 -24.13 -16.10 56.55
N GLN A 855 -23.25 -15.10 56.67
CA GLN A 855 -23.25 -13.82 55.97
C GLN A 855 -22.22 -13.86 54.83
N MET A 856 -22.54 -14.66 53.82
CA MET A 856 -21.73 -14.77 52.62
C MET A 856 -21.66 -13.46 51.85
N VAL A 857 -20.43 -13.09 51.49
CA VAL A 857 -20.11 -11.91 50.69
C VAL A 857 -19.84 -12.34 49.25
N LEU A 858 -19.04 -13.41 49.08
CA LEU A 858 -18.60 -13.97 47.80
C LEU A 858 -18.57 -15.51 47.87
N SER A 859 -19.05 -16.20 46.83
CA SER A 859 -18.92 -17.65 46.67
C SER A 859 -18.73 -18.00 45.19
N GLU A 860 -17.50 -18.09 44.73
CA GLU A 860 -17.18 -18.26 43.31
C GLU A 860 -16.30 -19.50 43.06
N SER A 861 -16.36 -20.04 41.85
CA SER A 861 -15.52 -21.15 41.42
C SER A 861 -14.47 -20.70 40.41
N THR A 862 -13.26 -21.23 40.50
CA THR A 862 -12.15 -20.99 39.57
C THR A 862 -11.28 -22.23 39.42
N GLU A 863 -10.58 -22.37 38.29
CA GLU A 863 -9.56 -23.40 38.06
C GLU A 863 -8.15 -22.94 38.49
N ASP A 864 -7.98 -21.64 38.71
CA ASP A 864 -6.71 -21.04 39.13
C ASP A 864 -6.36 -21.35 40.60
N LEU A 865 -5.09 -21.11 40.96
CA LEU A 865 -4.61 -21.11 42.35
C LEU A 865 -4.75 -19.75 43.03
N PHE A 866 -5.51 -18.86 42.41
CA PHE A 866 -5.81 -17.54 42.92
C PHE A 866 -7.21 -17.09 42.50
N PHE A 867 -7.74 -16.09 43.19
CA PHE A 867 -8.97 -15.42 42.81
C PHE A 867 -8.83 -13.91 43.02
N LEU A 868 -9.13 -13.14 41.98
CA LEU A 868 -9.24 -11.67 42.05
C LEU A 868 -10.70 -11.32 42.25
N SER A 869 -11.02 -10.66 43.37
CA SER A 869 -12.40 -10.29 43.65
C SER A 869 -12.77 -8.97 42.95
N ASN A 870 -13.74 -9.06 42.04
CA ASN A 870 -14.37 -7.87 41.42
C ASN A 870 -15.32 -7.15 42.39
N GLN A 871 -15.62 -7.75 43.53
CA GLN A 871 -16.44 -7.17 44.57
C GLN A 871 -15.60 -6.29 45.49
N VAL A 872 -15.89 -4.99 45.50
CA VAL A 872 -15.29 -4.05 46.46
C VAL A 872 -15.81 -4.37 47.85
N LEU A 873 -14.90 -4.73 48.75
CA LEU A 873 -15.18 -4.97 50.16
C LEU A 873 -15.28 -3.65 50.93
N GLU A 874 -16.03 -3.67 52.02
CA GLU A 874 -16.19 -2.49 52.89
C GLU A 874 -14.88 -2.15 53.58
N PRO A 875 -14.54 -0.85 53.75
CA PRO A 875 -13.33 -0.45 54.47
C PRO A 875 -13.41 -0.79 55.97
N ASP A 876 -12.25 -0.94 56.61
CA ASP A 876 -12.07 -1.23 58.04
C ASP A 876 -12.88 -2.46 58.55
N THR A 877 -13.16 -3.41 57.68
CA THR A 877 -14.09 -4.52 57.92
C THR A 877 -13.34 -5.85 57.98
N ALA A 878 -13.68 -6.69 58.97
CA ALA A 878 -13.09 -8.01 59.13
C ALA A 878 -13.88 -9.05 58.32
N TYR A 879 -13.15 -9.88 57.57
CA TYR A 879 -13.68 -10.93 56.72
C TYR A 879 -13.05 -12.29 57.06
N PHE A 880 -13.82 -13.34 56.84
CA PHE A 880 -13.42 -14.75 56.92
C PHE A 880 -13.44 -15.33 55.52
N TRP A 881 -12.44 -16.12 55.15
CA TRP A 881 -12.42 -16.78 53.85
C TRP A 881 -11.85 -18.19 53.92
N ARG A 882 -12.29 -19.04 52.99
CA ARG A 882 -11.86 -20.44 52.87
C ARG A 882 -11.97 -20.94 51.44
N ILE A 883 -11.28 -22.04 51.14
CA ILE A 883 -11.23 -22.66 49.82
C ILE A 883 -11.73 -24.11 49.90
N ARG A 884 -12.53 -24.53 48.92
CA ARG A 884 -12.95 -25.93 48.77
C ARG A 884 -12.53 -26.45 47.38
N PRO A 885 -11.59 -27.40 47.30
CA PRO A 885 -11.19 -27.99 46.03
C PRO A 885 -12.24 -28.99 45.52
N SER A 886 -12.32 -29.18 44.22
CA SER A 886 -13.21 -30.12 43.52
C SER A 886 -12.52 -30.76 42.32
N ASN A 887 -12.97 -31.97 41.97
CA ASN A 887 -12.62 -32.66 40.73
C ASN A 887 -13.82 -33.50 40.25
N ALA A 888 -13.64 -34.29 39.19
CA ALA A 888 -14.67 -35.18 38.68
C ALA A 888 -15.25 -36.20 39.68
N CYS A 889 -14.55 -36.56 40.77
CA CYS A 889 -15.08 -37.41 41.85
C CYS A 889 -15.95 -36.65 42.87
N GLY A 890 -16.05 -35.33 42.73
CA GLY A 890 -16.84 -34.44 43.56
C GLY A 890 -15.99 -33.48 44.41
N ASP A 891 -16.67 -32.78 45.30
CA ASP A 891 -16.03 -31.80 46.17
C ASP A 891 -15.18 -32.47 47.25
N GLY A 892 -13.96 -31.96 47.43
CA GLY A 892 -13.13 -32.23 48.60
C GLY A 892 -13.71 -31.61 49.88
N PRO A 893 -13.08 -31.90 51.03
CA PRO A 893 -13.39 -31.22 52.28
C PRO A 893 -13.05 -29.73 52.19
N VAL A 894 -13.83 -28.91 52.89
CA VAL A 894 -13.57 -27.47 53.02
C VAL A 894 -12.23 -27.26 53.74
N GLY A 895 -11.40 -26.38 53.18
CA GLY A 895 -10.11 -25.99 53.73
C GLY A 895 -10.18 -25.22 55.04
N ASP A 896 -9.02 -24.92 55.60
CA ASP A 896 -8.91 -24.06 56.78
C ASP A 896 -9.53 -22.67 56.51
N THR A 897 -10.09 -22.05 57.55
CA THR A 897 -10.58 -20.66 57.46
C THR A 897 -9.46 -19.69 57.82
N SER A 898 -9.22 -18.71 56.96
CA SER A 898 -8.35 -17.57 57.20
C SER A 898 -9.18 -16.29 57.43
N THR A 899 -8.56 -15.29 58.04
CA THR A 899 -9.18 -14.02 58.44
C THR A 899 -8.36 -12.85 57.94
N PHE A 900 -9.00 -11.75 57.57
CA PHE A 900 -8.30 -10.50 57.29
C PHE A 900 -9.17 -9.29 57.59
N ARG A 901 -8.54 -8.12 57.70
CA ARG A 901 -9.23 -6.83 57.82
C ARG A 901 -8.83 -5.92 56.67
N THR A 902 -9.83 -5.37 56.00
CA THR A 902 -9.62 -4.40 54.94
C THR A 902 -9.08 -3.08 55.49
N ARG A 903 -8.38 -2.35 54.63
CA ARG A 903 -7.85 -1.00 54.91
C ARG A 903 -8.96 0.02 55.18
N THR A 904 -8.56 1.16 55.76
CA THR A 904 -9.49 2.19 56.25
C THR A 904 -9.88 3.23 55.21
N ARG A 905 -9.07 3.45 54.17
CA ARG A 905 -9.30 4.46 53.13
C ARG A 905 -9.86 3.85 51.85
N LYS A 906 -10.74 4.60 51.19
CA LYS A 906 -11.20 4.36 49.82
C LYS A 906 -10.07 4.69 48.83
N PRO A 907 -10.06 4.08 47.64
CA PRO A 907 -8.93 4.20 46.72
C PRO A 907 -8.79 5.61 46.12
N LEU A 908 -9.85 6.17 45.54
CA LEU A 908 -9.76 7.42 44.77
C LEU A 908 -10.99 8.32 44.94
N LEU A 909 -10.75 9.61 45.17
CA LEU A 909 -11.74 10.68 45.00
C LEU A 909 -11.36 11.51 43.77
N LEU A 910 -12.30 11.65 42.83
CA LEU A 910 -12.20 12.55 41.70
C LEU A 910 -13.00 13.82 42.03
N VAL A 911 -12.32 14.95 42.17
CA VAL A 911 -12.93 16.25 42.42
C VAL A 911 -13.06 16.97 41.09
N ASP A 912 -14.30 17.12 40.66
CA ASP A 912 -14.68 17.90 39.50
C ASP A 912 -15.01 19.32 39.94
N ASP A 913 -14.14 20.24 39.53
CA ASP A 913 -14.17 21.66 39.87
C ASP A 913 -14.09 22.54 38.61
N ASP A 914 -14.56 22.03 37.47
CA ASP A 914 -14.59 22.74 36.17
C ASP A 914 -15.83 23.62 35.96
N ASP A 915 -16.73 23.64 36.95
CA ASP A 915 -18.01 24.37 36.93
C ASP A 915 -18.86 24.12 35.66
N ASP A 916 -18.77 22.92 35.09
CA ASP A 916 -19.46 22.48 33.87
C ASP A 916 -19.21 23.42 32.66
N PHE A 917 -18.09 24.17 32.62
CA PHE A 917 -17.84 25.21 31.61
C PHE A 917 -16.44 25.17 30.96
N PRO A 918 -16.21 24.32 29.94
CA PRO A 918 -17.05 23.20 29.56
C PRO A 918 -16.88 22.02 30.54
N ASP A 919 -17.93 21.24 30.73
CA ASP A 919 -17.87 19.98 31.50
C ASP A 919 -16.90 19.01 30.80
N VAL A 920 -15.73 18.82 31.42
CA VAL A 920 -14.66 17.92 31.00
C VAL A 920 -14.57 16.67 31.88
N ARG A 921 -15.54 16.44 32.79
CA ARG A 921 -15.58 15.28 33.68
C ARG A 921 -15.40 13.94 32.96
N ALA A 922 -16.03 13.80 31.81
CA ALA A 922 -15.93 12.61 30.96
C ALA A 922 -14.47 12.26 30.62
N ALA A 923 -13.60 13.26 30.50
CA ALA A 923 -12.19 13.05 30.19
C ALA A 923 -11.43 12.24 31.25
N TYR A 924 -11.94 12.24 32.48
CA TYR A 924 -11.37 11.55 33.63
C TYR A 924 -12.14 10.26 33.92
N THR A 925 -13.47 10.30 33.95
CA THR A 925 -14.30 9.14 34.28
C THR A 925 -14.16 8.04 33.24
N ASP A 926 -14.12 8.37 31.95
CA ASP A 926 -13.99 7.37 30.88
C ASP A 926 -12.67 6.59 30.99
N VAL A 927 -11.60 7.28 31.41
CA VAL A 927 -10.27 6.68 31.59
C VAL A 927 -10.22 5.80 32.83
N LEU A 928 -10.80 6.26 33.93
CA LEU A 928 -10.88 5.48 35.16
C LEU A 928 -11.75 4.23 34.98
N ASP A 929 -12.86 4.35 34.26
CA ASP A 929 -13.75 3.23 33.89
C ASP A 929 -13.02 2.24 32.98
N ALA A 930 -12.29 2.73 31.96
CA ALA A 930 -11.48 1.90 31.07
C ALA A 930 -10.34 1.16 31.80
N LEU A 931 -9.85 1.71 32.90
CA LEU A 931 -8.84 1.06 33.77
C LEU A 931 -9.47 0.20 34.89
N HIS A 932 -10.81 0.13 34.95
CA HIS A 932 -11.57 -0.50 36.03
C HIS A 932 -11.18 0.01 37.44
N GLN A 933 -10.68 1.24 37.52
CA GLN A 933 -10.25 1.86 38.76
C GLN A 933 -11.49 2.31 39.54
N PRO A 934 -11.76 1.83 40.76
CA PRO A 934 -12.84 2.36 41.57
C PRO A 934 -12.54 3.80 42.02
N TYR A 935 -13.53 4.69 41.85
CA TYR A 935 -13.50 6.08 42.29
C TYR A 935 -14.88 6.53 42.79
N GLU A 936 -14.89 7.63 43.54
CA GLU A 936 -16.09 8.43 43.79
C GLU A 936 -15.90 9.84 43.20
N VAL A 937 -16.98 10.45 42.71
CA VAL A 937 -16.94 11.81 42.17
C VAL A 937 -17.49 12.78 43.20
N TRP A 938 -16.75 13.86 43.44
CA TRP A 938 -17.24 15.05 44.12
C TRP A 938 -17.31 16.19 43.11
N ASP A 939 -18.53 16.55 42.74
CA ASP A 939 -18.84 17.58 41.75
C ASP A 939 -19.24 18.87 42.48
N THR A 940 -18.54 19.98 42.19
CA THR A 940 -18.77 21.28 42.84
C THR A 940 -19.97 22.04 42.28
N GLN A 941 -20.50 21.66 41.09
CA GLN A 941 -21.74 22.18 40.49
C GLN A 941 -21.84 23.72 40.45
N ASN A 942 -20.81 24.41 39.95
CA ASN A 942 -20.79 25.88 39.83
C ASN A 942 -20.89 26.57 41.20
N SER A 943 -20.27 25.98 42.23
CA SER A 943 -20.37 26.45 43.60
C SER A 943 -19.09 26.23 44.38
N THR A 944 -18.90 26.99 45.45
CA THR A 944 -17.73 26.85 46.34
C THR A 944 -17.88 25.68 47.33
N THR A 945 -18.61 24.62 46.98
CA THR A 945 -18.81 23.45 47.87
C THR A 945 -17.77 22.37 47.65
N GLU A 946 -16.52 22.76 47.72
CA GLU A 946 -15.36 21.87 47.65
C GLU A 946 -15.26 20.94 48.88
N PRO A 947 -14.64 19.75 48.75
CA PRO A 947 -14.57 18.76 49.81
C PRO A 947 -13.76 19.24 51.02
N ASP A 948 -14.28 18.96 52.23
CA ASP A 948 -13.61 19.30 53.49
C ASP A 948 -12.55 18.25 53.90
N ALA A 949 -11.77 18.56 54.94
CA ALA A 949 -10.70 17.69 55.43
C ALA A 949 -11.21 16.30 55.89
N GLY A 950 -12.45 16.21 56.38
CA GLY A 950 -13.06 14.95 56.80
C GLY A 950 -13.40 14.06 55.61
N THR A 951 -13.92 14.66 54.53
CA THR A 951 -14.14 13.99 53.26
C THR A 951 -12.82 13.50 52.66
N LEU A 952 -11.83 14.39 52.51
CA LEU A 952 -10.54 14.04 51.89
C LEU A 952 -9.82 12.92 52.66
N ALA A 953 -9.88 12.92 54.00
CA ALA A 953 -9.23 11.90 54.84
C ALA A 953 -9.75 10.47 54.63
N ALA A 954 -10.91 10.30 53.97
CA ALA A 954 -11.48 8.99 53.66
C ALA A 954 -10.81 8.32 52.44
N TYR A 955 -9.95 9.01 51.68
CA TYR A 955 -9.38 8.49 50.44
C TYR A 955 -7.85 8.37 50.49
N GLU A 956 -7.26 7.55 49.62
CA GLU A 956 -5.81 7.43 49.44
C GLU A 956 -5.28 8.45 48.44
N LEU A 957 -5.98 8.60 47.31
CA LEU A 957 -5.67 9.54 46.23
C LEU A 957 -6.83 10.50 45.99
N VAL A 958 -6.50 11.77 45.79
CA VAL A 958 -7.42 12.81 45.35
C VAL A 958 -6.89 13.38 44.03
N ILE A 959 -7.67 13.25 42.96
CA ILE A 959 -7.42 13.92 41.67
C ILE A 959 -8.37 15.11 41.59
N TRP A 960 -7.84 16.30 41.33
CA TRP A 960 -8.61 17.54 41.29
C TRP A 960 -8.34 18.27 39.99
N PHE A 961 -9.39 18.60 39.24
CA PHE A 961 -9.29 19.32 37.98
C PHE A 961 -10.25 20.50 37.91
N SER A 962 -9.88 21.53 37.16
CA SER A 962 -10.62 22.81 37.11
C SER A 962 -11.04 23.27 35.69
N GLY A 963 -10.80 22.47 34.64
CA GLY A 963 -11.22 22.77 33.27
C GLY A 963 -10.74 24.11 32.66
N ASP A 964 -11.63 24.74 31.86
CA ASP A 964 -11.42 26.06 31.22
C ASP A 964 -11.63 27.19 32.24
N ALA A 965 -10.55 27.65 32.85
CA ALA A 965 -10.59 28.80 33.73
C ALA A 965 -10.74 30.08 32.88
N VAL A 966 -12.00 30.49 32.65
CA VAL A 966 -12.29 31.73 31.91
C VAL A 966 -12.19 32.93 32.84
N ASP A 967 -11.33 33.86 32.46
CA ASP A 967 -11.11 35.16 33.08
C ASP A 967 -12.44 35.88 33.42
N GLY A 968 -12.74 36.03 34.72
CA GLY A 968 -13.89 36.80 35.23
C GLY A 968 -15.16 36.01 35.57
N VAL A 969 -15.11 34.67 35.62
CA VAL A 969 -16.17 33.83 36.19
C VAL A 969 -15.96 33.71 37.71
N GLU A 970 -17.03 33.85 38.49
CA GLU A 970 -17.01 33.73 39.96
C GLU A 970 -18.06 32.69 40.40
N PRO A 971 -17.72 31.72 41.26
CA PRO A 971 -16.40 31.54 41.89
C PRO A 971 -15.30 31.11 40.91
N LYS A 972 -14.04 31.39 41.25
CA LYS A 972 -12.89 30.91 40.50
C LYS A 972 -12.73 29.41 40.72
N ALA A 973 -12.42 28.68 39.66
CA ALA A 973 -12.22 27.24 39.67
C ALA A 973 -10.86 26.88 40.33
N GLY A 974 -10.82 25.78 41.07
CA GLY A 974 -9.63 25.28 41.76
C GLY A 974 -9.65 25.49 43.29
N PRO A 975 -8.73 24.83 44.03
CA PRO A 975 -8.80 24.79 45.49
C PRO A 975 -8.73 26.16 46.17
N LEU A 976 -9.86 26.60 46.76
CA LEU A 976 -9.94 27.86 47.49
C LEU A 976 -9.08 27.83 48.78
N PRO A 977 -8.75 28.98 49.40
CA PRO A 977 -7.86 29.01 50.58
C PRO A 977 -8.30 28.13 51.78
N THR A 978 -9.60 27.90 51.95
CA THR A 978 -10.11 26.97 52.98
C THR A 978 -9.84 25.51 52.65
N ASN A 979 -9.77 25.20 51.36
CA ASN A 979 -9.59 23.86 50.82
C ASN A 979 -8.12 23.54 50.64
N GLU A 980 -7.26 24.53 50.33
CA GLU A 980 -5.81 24.42 50.51
C GLU A 980 -5.48 23.90 51.92
N ALA A 981 -6.12 24.45 52.97
CA ALA A 981 -5.90 23.99 54.35
C ALA A 981 -6.43 22.55 54.59
N ALA A 982 -7.51 22.14 53.93
CA ALA A 982 -8.03 20.78 54.00
C ALA A 982 -7.10 19.78 53.31
N ILE A 983 -6.59 20.12 52.13
CA ILE A 983 -5.61 19.35 51.35
C ILE A 983 -4.31 19.21 52.15
N VAL A 984 -3.85 20.27 52.82
CA VAL A 984 -2.69 20.18 53.73
C VAL A 984 -2.92 19.13 54.81
N SER A 985 -4.06 19.14 55.49
CA SER A 985 -4.38 18.13 56.51
C SER A 985 -4.44 16.72 55.93
N PHE A 986 -4.93 16.57 54.71
CA PHE A 986 -4.98 15.29 53.99
C PHE A 986 -3.58 14.78 53.66
N LEU A 987 -2.73 15.64 53.07
CA LEU A 987 -1.34 15.31 52.74
C LEU A 987 -0.53 14.98 54.00
N GLU A 988 -0.65 15.76 55.07
CA GLU A 988 0.05 15.48 56.33
C GLU A 988 -0.39 14.17 57.00
N SER A 989 -1.58 13.66 56.65
CA SER A 989 -2.05 12.33 57.05
C SER A 989 -1.54 11.19 56.17
N GLY A 990 -0.74 11.50 55.15
CA GLY A 990 -0.16 10.56 54.19
C GLY A 990 -0.97 10.36 52.91
N GLY A 991 -1.78 11.35 52.53
CA GLY A 991 -2.54 11.34 51.28
C GLY A 991 -1.68 11.61 50.04
N MET A 992 -2.23 11.28 48.86
CA MET A 992 -1.65 11.62 47.56
C MET A 992 -2.59 12.56 46.82
N PHE A 993 -2.04 13.63 46.23
CA PHE A 993 -2.85 14.67 45.58
C PHE A 993 -2.33 14.98 44.18
N TRP A 994 -3.21 14.98 43.20
CA TRP A 994 -2.90 15.44 41.85
C TRP A 994 -3.80 16.62 41.48
N LEU A 995 -3.20 17.78 41.23
CA LEU A 995 -3.88 18.97 40.75
C LEU A 995 -3.60 19.18 39.26
N ILE A 996 -4.65 19.40 38.48
CA ILE A 996 -4.60 19.60 37.04
C ILE A 996 -5.41 20.85 36.72
N THR A 997 -4.75 21.87 36.20
CA THR A 997 -5.35 23.18 36.01
C THR A 997 -4.41 24.00 35.14
N GLN A 998 -4.93 24.90 34.33
CA GLN A 998 -4.11 25.76 33.49
C GLN A 998 -3.92 27.16 34.07
N ASP A 999 -4.75 27.58 35.04
CA ASP A 999 -4.78 28.99 35.47
C ASP A 999 -4.85 29.20 37.00
N TYR A 1000 -4.65 28.15 37.80
CA TYR A 1000 -4.77 28.22 39.27
C TYR A 1000 -3.89 29.29 39.93
N VAL A 1001 -2.69 29.51 39.41
CA VAL A 1001 -1.77 30.52 39.96
C VAL A 1001 -2.19 31.93 39.56
N TYR A 1002 -2.66 32.11 38.32
CA TYR A 1002 -3.21 33.38 37.89
C TYR A 1002 -4.47 33.70 38.71
N ASP A 1003 -5.33 32.72 38.94
CA ASP A 1003 -6.60 32.93 39.60
C ASP A 1003 -6.50 33.21 41.10
N LEU A 1004 -5.69 32.42 41.81
CA LEU A 1004 -5.62 32.41 43.28
C LEU A 1004 -4.24 32.79 43.84
N GLY A 1005 -3.28 33.12 42.98
CA GLY A 1005 -1.98 33.66 43.37
C GLY A 1005 -2.06 35.08 43.94
N GLY A 1006 -0.89 35.62 44.27
CA GLY A 1006 -0.75 36.97 44.81
C GLY A 1006 -1.27 38.06 43.84
N PRO A 1007 -1.28 39.34 44.26
CA PRO A 1007 -1.95 40.42 43.54
C PRO A 1007 -1.38 40.76 42.14
N THR A 1008 -0.36 40.05 41.69
CA THR A 1008 0.28 40.19 40.38
C THR A 1008 0.09 38.94 39.50
N HIS A 1009 -0.73 37.97 39.93
CA HIS A 1009 -1.05 36.73 39.20
C HIS A 1009 0.14 35.78 38.93
N ASP A 1010 1.35 36.14 39.40
CA ASP A 1010 2.60 35.40 39.23
C ASP A 1010 3.27 35.02 40.56
N GLN A 1011 2.57 35.20 41.68
CA GLN A 1011 3.08 34.98 43.04
C GLN A 1011 2.44 33.76 43.69
N PRO A 1012 3.14 32.61 43.78
CA PRO A 1012 2.61 31.41 44.42
C PRO A 1012 2.21 31.63 45.89
N THR A 1013 1.08 31.06 46.31
CA THR A 1013 0.67 31.03 47.73
C THR A 1013 1.63 30.15 48.55
N PRO A 1014 1.62 30.23 49.91
CA PRO A 1014 2.37 29.29 50.73
C PRO A 1014 2.05 27.82 50.44
N PHE A 1015 0.78 27.50 50.13
CA PHE A 1015 0.38 26.14 49.74
C PHE A 1015 1.02 25.72 48.41
N MET A 1016 0.89 26.54 47.36
CA MET A 1016 1.49 26.26 46.05
C MET A 1016 3.01 26.04 46.15
N ARG A 1017 3.69 26.85 46.97
CA ARG A 1017 5.15 26.70 47.16
C ARG A 1017 5.52 25.47 48.00
N ASP A 1018 4.88 25.31 49.16
CA ASP A 1018 5.34 24.36 50.18
C ASP A 1018 4.76 22.94 49.97
N TYR A 1019 3.62 22.80 49.28
CA TYR A 1019 2.95 21.52 49.03
C TYR A 1019 2.80 21.14 47.55
N LEU A 1020 2.79 22.09 46.60
CA LEU A 1020 2.89 21.77 45.15
C LEU A 1020 4.31 21.92 44.60
N GLY A 1021 5.22 22.50 45.39
CA GLY A 1021 6.63 22.64 45.00
C GLY A 1021 6.91 23.77 44.00
N LEU A 1022 5.99 24.73 43.83
CA LEU A 1022 6.11 25.84 42.87
C LEU A 1022 6.94 27.00 43.42
N ALA A 1023 8.13 27.25 42.86
CA ALA A 1023 9.00 28.37 43.25
C ALA A 1023 8.61 29.69 42.58
N SER A 1024 8.33 29.64 41.27
CA SER A 1024 7.86 30.76 40.46
C SER A 1024 7.10 30.24 39.24
N VAL A 1025 6.22 31.08 38.71
CA VAL A 1025 5.44 30.80 37.49
C VAL A 1025 5.68 31.91 36.47
N ASN A 1026 5.68 31.56 35.19
CA ASN A 1026 5.47 32.48 34.10
C ASN A 1026 4.13 32.11 33.45
N PRO A 1027 3.07 32.90 33.67
CA PRO A 1027 1.72 32.49 33.31
C PRO A 1027 1.45 32.61 31.81
N GLU A 1028 0.42 31.90 31.33
CA GLU A 1028 -0.13 32.02 29.96
C GLU A 1028 0.94 31.84 28.85
N VAL A 1029 1.80 30.82 28.95
CA VAL A 1029 2.83 30.55 27.94
C VAL A 1029 2.33 29.77 26.73
N GLU A 1030 1.15 29.14 26.84
CA GLU A 1030 0.48 28.41 25.76
C GLU A 1030 1.28 27.19 25.27
N HIS A 1031 1.55 26.22 26.15
CA HIS A 1031 2.19 24.96 25.78
C HIS A 1031 1.42 24.22 24.68
N GLU A 1032 2.04 23.92 23.55
CA GLU A 1032 1.43 23.12 22.47
C GLU A 1032 1.91 21.66 22.48
N ARG A 1033 2.99 21.38 23.20
CA ARG A 1033 3.60 20.05 23.30
C ARG A 1033 4.19 19.84 24.68
N ILE A 1034 4.16 18.60 25.16
CA ILE A 1034 4.77 18.18 26.42
C ILE A 1034 5.64 16.93 26.25
N GLU A 1035 6.57 16.73 27.16
CA GLU A 1035 7.42 15.55 27.26
C GLU A 1035 7.68 15.22 28.73
N GLY A 1036 7.51 13.96 29.11
CA GLY A 1036 7.81 13.51 30.47
C GLY A 1036 9.31 13.47 30.72
N THR A 1037 9.75 13.98 31.87
CA THR A 1037 11.18 14.15 32.18
C THR A 1037 11.81 12.95 32.87
N GLU A 1038 11.01 12.15 33.58
CA GLU A 1038 11.46 10.97 34.33
C GLU A 1038 10.37 9.90 34.37
N ALA A 1039 10.74 8.64 34.64
CA ALA A 1039 9.77 7.57 34.82
C ALA A 1039 8.82 7.88 35.99
N PRO A 1040 7.50 7.61 35.87
CA PRO A 1040 6.86 6.81 34.82
C PRO A 1040 6.42 7.62 33.56
N TRP A 1041 6.82 8.88 33.44
CA TRP A 1041 6.38 9.80 32.39
C TRP A 1041 7.29 9.84 31.16
N ALA A 1042 8.54 9.40 31.30
CA ALA A 1042 9.52 9.42 30.21
C ALA A 1042 9.07 8.63 28.95
N GLU A 1043 8.21 7.63 29.12
CA GLU A 1043 7.69 6.79 28.02
C GLU A 1043 6.61 7.49 27.17
N LEU A 1044 6.13 8.65 27.61
CA LEU A 1044 5.16 9.44 26.84
C LEU A 1044 5.77 9.99 25.54
N GLY A 1045 7.10 10.16 25.50
CA GLY A 1045 7.76 10.88 24.43
C GLY A 1045 7.24 12.31 24.31
N SER A 1046 7.45 12.94 23.16
CA SER A 1046 6.90 14.26 22.89
C SER A 1046 5.45 14.14 22.41
N LEU A 1047 4.51 14.58 23.23
CA LEU A 1047 3.07 14.56 22.99
C LEU A 1047 2.58 15.94 22.53
N PRO A 1048 1.89 16.05 21.39
CA PRO A 1048 1.12 17.25 21.07
C PRO A 1048 -0.10 17.36 21.99
N LEU A 1049 -0.47 18.60 22.33
CA LEU A 1049 -1.68 18.94 23.06
C LEU A 1049 -2.68 19.62 22.13
N ASP A 1050 -3.93 19.16 22.15
CA ASP A 1050 -5.05 19.72 21.39
C ASP A 1050 -6.11 20.22 22.38
N TYR A 1051 -6.14 21.53 22.61
CA TYR A 1051 -6.96 22.12 23.66
C TYR A 1051 -8.42 22.25 23.20
N PRO A 1052 -9.40 21.74 23.97
CA PRO A 1052 -10.81 21.92 23.64
C PRO A 1052 -11.34 23.35 23.92
N PHE A 1053 -10.49 24.21 24.50
CA PHE A 1053 -10.74 25.59 24.90
C PHE A 1053 -9.47 26.45 24.74
N ILE A 1054 -9.47 27.69 25.25
CA ILE A 1054 -8.30 28.58 25.12
C ILE A 1054 -7.15 28.03 25.98
N ASN A 1055 -5.96 27.97 25.38
CA ASN A 1055 -4.77 27.49 26.08
C ASN A 1055 -4.23 28.59 27.00
N PHE A 1056 -4.31 28.38 28.31
CA PHE A 1056 -3.74 29.28 29.32
C PHE A 1056 -2.58 28.64 30.11
N SER A 1057 -2.03 27.53 29.63
CA SER A 1057 -1.02 26.78 30.39
C SER A 1057 0.22 27.60 30.77
N ASP A 1058 0.80 27.27 31.93
CA ASP A 1058 1.88 28.03 32.56
C ASP A 1058 3.25 27.33 32.49
N ASP A 1059 4.33 28.12 32.48
CA ASP A 1059 5.70 27.65 32.70
C ASP A 1059 6.07 27.74 34.20
N LEU A 1060 6.37 26.58 34.78
CA LEU A 1060 6.60 26.33 36.19
C LEU A 1060 8.08 26.15 36.50
N THR A 1061 8.54 26.84 37.54
CA THR A 1061 9.85 26.59 38.15
C THR A 1061 9.70 25.83 39.47
N ALA A 1062 10.38 24.69 39.59
CA ALA A 1062 10.39 23.89 40.82
C ALA A 1062 11.18 24.55 41.97
N THR A 1063 10.72 24.36 43.21
CA THR A 1063 11.53 24.58 44.41
C THR A 1063 12.67 23.56 44.52
N GLU A 1064 13.64 23.79 45.41
CA GLU A 1064 14.75 22.83 45.64
C GLU A 1064 14.29 21.44 46.11
N SER A 1065 13.07 21.34 46.65
CA SER A 1065 12.50 20.08 47.15
C SER A 1065 11.63 19.36 46.13
N ALA A 1066 11.28 20.02 45.02
CA ALA A 1066 10.44 19.48 43.96
C ALA A 1066 11.24 19.20 42.69
N ARG A 1067 10.66 18.42 41.78
CA ARG A 1067 11.22 18.13 40.46
C ARG A 1067 10.19 18.47 39.39
N VAL A 1068 10.67 18.80 38.19
CA VAL A 1068 9.80 18.95 37.02
C VAL A 1068 9.48 17.55 36.50
N SER A 1069 8.20 17.17 36.48
CA SER A 1069 7.72 15.86 35.99
C SER A 1069 7.42 15.86 34.48
N VAL A 1070 7.07 17.02 33.94
CA VAL A 1070 6.71 17.23 32.54
C VAL A 1070 7.28 18.57 32.08
N VAL A 1071 7.94 18.59 30.92
CA VAL A 1071 8.45 19.80 30.26
C VAL A 1071 7.63 20.02 29.01
N GLY A 1072 7.09 21.23 28.87
CA GLY A 1072 6.50 21.67 27.62
C GLY A 1072 7.49 22.43 26.74
N ASP A 1073 7.06 22.75 25.53
CA ASP A 1073 7.81 23.54 24.55
C ASP A 1073 8.21 24.96 25.02
N GLN A 1074 7.54 25.48 26.06
CA GLN A 1074 7.81 26.78 26.67
C GLN A 1074 8.54 26.72 28.03
N GLY A 1075 8.88 25.52 28.55
CA GLY A 1075 9.41 25.38 29.91
C GLY A 1075 8.81 24.24 30.73
N GLY A 1076 8.79 24.35 32.06
CA GLY A 1076 8.26 23.30 32.94
C GLY A 1076 6.73 23.30 32.96
N ALA A 1077 6.08 22.22 32.55
CA ALA A 1077 4.60 22.14 32.50
C ALA A 1077 4.00 21.37 33.69
N GLY A 1078 4.82 20.63 34.44
CA GLY A 1078 4.35 19.88 35.61
C GLY A 1078 5.43 19.65 36.65
N LEU A 1079 5.02 19.62 37.92
CA LEU A 1079 5.87 19.44 39.09
C LEU A 1079 5.46 18.22 39.90
N VAL A 1080 6.45 17.53 40.47
CA VAL A 1080 6.27 16.49 41.47
C VAL A 1080 7.02 16.86 42.74
N LEU A 1081 6.33 16.79 43.89
CA LEU A 1081 6.93 16.95 45.22
C LEU A 1081 6.61 15.69 46.04
N GLU A 1082 7.65 15.08 46.58
CA GLU A 1082 7.53 13.81 47.29
C GLU A 1082 8.28 13.86 48.62
N THR A 1083 7.60 13.41 49.66
CA THR A 1083 8.16 13.25 51.01
C THR A 1083 8.11 11.78 51.42
N GLU A 1084 8.63 11.44 52.60
CA GLU A 1084 8.50 10.08 53.15
C GLU A 1084 7.04 9.69 53.43
N THR A 1085 6.13 10.66 53.53
CA THR A 1085 4.76 10.44 54.00
C THR A 1085 3.69 10.75 52.96
N TRP A 1086 3.93 11.69 52.04
CA TRP A 1086 2.94 12.15 51.06
C TRP A 1086 3.59 12.60 49.77
N ARG A 1087 2.79 12.65 48.70
CA ARG A 1087 3.23 13.04 47.36
C ARG A 1087 2.18 13.95 46.71
N THR A 1088 2.66 14.94 45.97
CA THR A 1088 1.84 15.79 45.10
C THR A 1088 2.34 15.79 43.67
N LEU A 1089 1.40 15.86 42.74
CA LEU A 1089 1.62 16.12 41.32
C LEU A 1089 0.83 17.38 40.96
N PHE A 1090 1.45 18.31 40.26
CA PHE A 1090 0.80 19.55 39.82
C PHE A 1090 1.10 19.78 38.35
N TRP A 1091 0.09 19.72 37.49
CA TRP A 1091 0.22 20.01 36.06
C TRP A 1091 -0.49 21.32 35.74
N ALA A 1092 0.25 22.24 35.13
CA ALA A 1092 -0.23 23.55 34.70
C ALA A 1092 -0.82 23.52 33.28
N PHE A 1093 -1.39 22.38 32.89
CA PHE A 1093 -2.06 22.16 31.61
C PHE A 1093 -3.16 21.12 31.80
N PRO A 1094 -4.23 21.18 30.99
CA PRO A 1094 -5.38 20.28 31.09
C PRO A 1094 -5.06 18.85 30.65
N PHE A 1095 -5.65 17.87 31.34
CA PHE A 1095 -5.50 16.45 31.01
C PHE A 1095 -6.27 16.08 29.74
N GLU A 1096 -7.40 16.75 29.54
CA GLU A 1096 -8.33 16.65 28.41
C GLU A 1096 -7.76 17.17 27.08
N ALA A 1097 -6.63 17.91 27.10
CA ALA A 1097 -5.93 18.28 25.87
C ALA A 1097 -5.14 17.11 25.24
N MET A 1098 -5.10 15.95 25.88
CA MET A 1098 -4.50 14.74 25.33
C MET A 1098 -5.56 13.84 24.67
N VAL A 1099 -5.19 13.18 23.57
CA VAL A 1099 -6.02 12.13 22.95
C VAL A 1099 -6.29 10.99 23.96
N PHE A 1100 -7.42 10.30 23.80
CA PHE A 1100 -7.94 9.34 24.78
C PHE A 1100 -6.92 8.25 25.16
N GLU A 1101 -6.22 7.69 24.19
CA GLU A 1101 -5.24 6.61 24.37
C GLU A 1101 -4.06 7.07 25.24
N ARG A 1102 -3.64 8.33 25.08
CA ARG A 1102 -2.57 8.94 25.88
C ARG A 1102 -3.04 9.24 27.30
N ARG A 1103 -4.30 9.65 27.49
CA ARG A 1103 -4.90 9.80 28.82
C ARG A 1103 -4.93 8.48 29.57
N VAL A 1104 -5.32 7.38 28.91
CA VAL A 1104 -5.27 6.03 29.50
C VAL A 1104 -3.85 5.65 29.91
N GLN A 1105 -2.85 5.88 29.05
CA GLN A 1105 -1.45 5.61 29.37
C GLN A 1105 -0.95 6.42 30.58
N VAL A 1106 -1.23 7.73 30.61
CA VAL A 1106 -0.85 8.63 31.72
C VAL A 1106 -1.51 8.21 33.03
N MET A 1107 -2.83 8.01 33.03
CA MET A 1107 -3.56 7.63 34.25
C MET A 1107 -3.10 6.26 34.76
N ARG A 1108 -2.82 5.31 33.85
CA ARG A 1108 -2.25 4.00 34.20
C ARG A 1108 -0.90 4.15 34.90
N ASN A 1109 0.00 4.94 34.31
CA ASN A 1109 1.35 5.20 34.82
C ASN A 1109 1.32 5.91 36.18
N LEU A 1110 0.40 6.86 36.36
CA LEU A 1110 0.15 7.49 37.65
C LEU A 1110 -0.19 6.45 38.72
N LEU A 1111 -1.29 5.73 38.50
CA LEU A 1111 -1.86 4.81 39.47
C LEU A 1111 -0.86 3.70 39.81
N SER A 1112 -0.14 3.18 38.81
CA SER A 1112 0.95 2.21 38.99
C SER A 1112 2.08 2.78 39.86
N SER A 1113 2.53 4.01 39.60
CA SER A 1113 3.62 4.65 40.37
C SER A 1113 3.24 5.00 41.81
N LEU A 1114 1.95 5.04 42.11
CA LEU A 1114 1.38 5.25 43.44
C LEU A 1114 1.02 3.92 44.14
N GLY A 1115 1.23 2.78 43.48
CA GLY A 1115 0.97 1.45 44.03
C GLY A 1115 -0.48 0.96 43.92
N PHE A 1116 -1.33 1.65 43.14
CA PHE A 1116 -2.64 1.14 42.76
C PHE A 1116 -2.48 0.14 41.61
N ARG A 1117 -3.05 -1.07 41.78
CA ARG A 1117 -3.06 -2.09 40.71
C ARG A 1117 -4.37 -1.98 39.93
N HIS A 1118 -4.27 -2.01 38.61
CA HIS A 1118 -5.41 -2.12 37.71
C HIS A 1118 -5.85 -3.58 37.63
N ASP A 1119 -7.16 -3.84 37.71
CA ASP A 1119 -7.71 -5.16 37.42
C ASP A 1119 -7.65 -5.36 35.90
N CYS A 1120 -6.72 -6.20 35.42
CA CYS A 1120 -6.77 -6.64 34.03
C CYS A 1120 -8.01 -7.53 33.85
N ALA A 1121 -8.87 -7.19 32.89
CA ALA A 1121 -9.98 -8.05 32.47
C ALA A 1121 -9.47 -9.45 32.11
N SER A 1122 -10.28 -10.48 32.38
CA SER A 1122 -9.96 -11.84 31.99
C SER A 1122 -9.90 -11.96 30.47
N VAL A 1123 -9.05 -12.85 29.97
CA VAL A 1123 -8.90 -13.14 28.52
C VAL A 1123 -10.25 -13.54 27.89
N GLU A 1124 -11.17 -14.11 28.68
CA GLU A 1124 -12.50 -14.53 28.23
C GLU A 1124 -13.51 -13.39 28.06
N GLU A 1125 -13.37 -12.26 28.77
CA GLU A 1125 -14.21 -11.08 28.53
C GLU A 1125 -13.75 -10.28 27.30
N PHE A 1126 -12.47 -10.39 26.93
CA PHE A 1126 -11.86 -9.72 25.78
C PHE A 1126 -12.35 -10.25 24.42
N GLU A 1127 -12.70 -11.54 24.30
CA GLU A 1127 -13.16 -12.12 23.03
C GLU A 1127 -14.59 -11.69 22.63
N SER A 1128 -15.40 -11.23 23.58
CA SER A 1128 -16.80 -10.82 23.30
C SER A 1128 -16.94 -9.38 22.78
N LEU A 1129 -15.91 -8.55 22.94
CA LEU A 1129 -15.94 -7.11 22.62
C LEU A 1129 -15.33 -6.75 21.25
N PHE A 1130 -14.72 -7.70 20.54
CA PHE A 1130 -14.06 -7.48 19.24
C PHE A 1130 -15.00 -7.20 18.04
N THR A 1131 -16.31 -7.03 18.26
CA THR A 1131 -17.26 -6.69 17.18
C THR A 1131 -17.57 -5.19 17.07
N LEU A 1132 -17.02 -4.33 17.93
CA LEU A 1132 -17.25 -2.89 17.91
C LEU A 1132 -15.98 -2.11 18.31
N TRP A 1133 -14.97 -2.03 17.40
CA TRP A 1133 -14.17 -0.82 17.05
C TRP A 1133 -12.76 -1.12 16.48
N PRO A 1134 -12.20 -0.19 15.67
CA PRO A 1134 -10.94 -0.33 14.93
C PRO A 1134 -9.74 0.28 15.69
N GLU A 1135 -8.51 -0.16 15.37
CA GLU A 1135 -7.17 0.23 15.91
C GLU A 1135 -6.61 -0.66 17.06
N PRO A 1136 -5.37 -1.19 16.92
CA PRO A 1136 -4.69 -1.97 17.94
C PRO A 1136 -3.70 -1.13 18.79
N LEU A 1137 -3.87 -1.18 20.11
CA LEU A 1137 -2.85 -0.78 21.10
C LEU A 1137 -1.68 -1.79 21.11
N ASP A 1138 -0.46 -1.31 21.32
CA ASP A 1138 0.79 -2.09 21.46
C ASP A 1138 0.61 -3.28 22.45
N VAL A 1139 0.56 -4.51 21.92
CA VAL A 1139 0.31 -5.74 22.70
C VAL A 1139 1.59 -6.25 23.38
N LEU A 1140 2.77 -5.68 23.08
CA LEU A 1140 4.03 -6.19 23.64
C LEU A 1140 4.29 -5.78 25.11
N ASP A 1141 3.60 -4.75 25.62
CA ASP A 1141 3.66 -4.40 27.06
C ASP A 1141 2.50 -5.01 27.88
N LEU A 1142 1.54 -5.67 27.23
CA LEU A 1142 0.45 -6.41 27.90
C LEU A 1142 0.85 -7.84 28.32
N ILE A 1143 2.03 -8.32 27.92
CA ILE A 1143 2.58 -9.64 28.28
C ILE A 1143 3.78 -9.50 29.23
N THR A 1144 3.70 -8.59 30.20
CA THR A 1144 4.63 -8.57 31.35
C THR A 1144 3.91 -8.58 32.69
N CYS A 1145 2.80 -9.31 32.81
CA CYS A 1145 2.21 -9.62 34.13
C CYS A 1145 2.77 -10.90 34.81
N GLU A 1146 3.60 -11.69 34.12
CA GLU A 1146 4.21 -12.92 34.69
C GLU A 1146 5.66 -12.78 35.17
N ALA A 1147 6.35 -11.65 34.95
CA ALA A 1147 7.80 -11.56 35.19
C ALA A 1147 8.22 -10.93 36.53
N SER A 1148 7.29 -10.56 37.41
CA SER A 1148 7.61 -10.13 38.78
C SER A 1148 6.53 -10.56 39.78
N TYR A 1149 6.45 -11.88 39.97
CA TYR A 1149 5.97 -12.53 41.18
C TYR A 1149 7.12 -13.30 41.84
#